data_AF-A0A9Q1M828-F1
#
_entry.id   AF-A0A9Q1M828-F1
#
_cell.length_a   1.000
_cell.length_b   1.000
_cell.length_c   1.000
_cell.angle_alpha   90.00
_cell.angle_beta   90.00
_cell.angle_gamma   90.00
#
_symmetry.space_group_name_H-M   'P 1'
#
loop_
_entity.id
_entity.type
_entity.pdbx_description
1 polymer ?
#
loop_
_entity_poly.entity_id
_entity_poly.type
_entity_poly.pdbx_seq_one_letter_code
_entity_poly.pdbx_strand_id
1 'polypeptide(L)'
;MEETFVPFRGIKNDLKGRLLCYKQDWTGGLRAGIRILAPTTYIFFASAIPVISFGEQLERNTDGSLTAVQTLASTALCGVIHSIFGGQPLLILGVAEPTVLMYTFMFNFAKDRKDLGPMLFLPWTAWVCVWTAFLLLLLAILGACSIINRFTRLAGELFGLLIAMLFIQQAIKGLVEEFGIPERENPHQVAFLPSWRFANGMFALVLSFGLLFTALRSRKARSWRYGTGCLRGFIADYGVPLMVLVWTGVSYIPANDVPQGIPRRLFSPNPWSPGAYSNWTVIKEMLQVPPLYIIGAFIPATMIAVLYYFHHSVASQLAQQKEFNLKKPLSYHYDLLLLAFLVILCGLIGIPPSNGIIPQSPMHTKSLATLKHQLLQNKLVSTARESMSKNANLGQLYRSMQEAYNEMQTPLVYQIPSGLGLKELKESTIQRASSTGYIGAPVDETVFDVNKDVDDLLPVEVKEQRLSNLLQALMVGVCVAVMPILKKIPTSVLWGYFAFMAIESLPGNQFWERILLLLTAPSRRYKVLEDSHATIVEIVPFKTYVGFTLFQTVHLLLCFGITWIPVAGVLFPLLIMLLVPVRQYLLPKFFEGAHLQDLDAAEYEEAQSVTYNMSFEDQSGQARPTSIISGEVLDEIVTTSRWEIRHSCSPKVTSSTPTPLQEINPVHSPQLMQKGL
;
A
#
# COMPACT_ATOMS: atom_id res chain seq x y z
N MET A 1 12.05 -24.55 -7.05
CA MET A 1 11.50 -25.76 -7.69
C MET A 1 10.76 -25.30 -8.93
N GLU A 2 11.24 -25.67 -10.11
CA GLU A 2 10.50 -25.49 -11.35
C GLU A 2 9.33 -26.50 -11.33
N GLU A 3 8.14 -26.02 -11.00
CA GLU A 3 6.93 -26.85 -11.10
C GLU A 3 6.72 -27.23 -12.56
N THR A 4 6.70 -28.53 -12.85
CA THR A 4 6.30 -29.05 -14.15
C THR A 4 4.92 -28.49 -14.52
N PHE A 5 4.86 -27.88 -15.70
CA PHE A 5 3.71 -27.11 -16.20
C PHE A 5 2.54 -28.05 -16.50
N VAL A 6 1.75 -28.38 -15.47
CA VAL A 6 0.55 -29.22 -15.60
C VAL A 6 -0.68 -28.32 -15.54
N PRO A 7 -1.48 -28.24 -16.62
CA PRO A 7 -2.66 -27.39 -16.64
C PRO A 7 -3.63 -27.77 -15.51
N PHE A 8 -4.32 -26.78 -14.94
CA PHE A 8 -5.27 -26.90 -13.81
C PHE A 8 -4.69 -27.32 -12.46
N ARG A 9 -3.42 -27.74 -12.37
CA ARG A 9 -2.82 -28.20 -11.11
C ARG A 9 -2.78 -27.09 -10.06
N GLY A 10 -2.39 -25.88 -10.45
CA GLY A 10 -2.36 -24.71 -9.56
C GLY A 10 -3.72 -24.38 -8.97
N ILE A 11 -4.77 -24.31 -9.82
CA ILE A 11 -6.14 -24.02 -9.38
C ILE A 11 -6.66 -25.09 -8.41
N LYS A 12 -6.42 -26.38 -8.71
CA LYS A 12 -6.85 -27.48 -7.86
C LYS A 12 -6.17 -27.47 -6.48
N ASN A 13 -4.88 -27.14 -6.44
CA ASN A 13 -4.12 -27.04 -5.20
C ASN A 13 -4.61 -25.88 -4.33
N ASP A 14 -4.78 -24.70 -4.93
CA ASP A 14 -5.30 -23.50 -4.27
C ASP A 14 -6.69 -23.75 -3.66
N LEU A 15 -7.60 -24.33 -4.46
CA LEU A 15 -8.96 -24.63 -4.01
C LEU A 15 -8.97 -25.66 -2.88
N LYS A 16 -8.20 -26.74 -3.00
CA LYS A 16 -8.12 -27.78 -1.96
C LYS A 16 -7.56 -27.23 -0.64
N GLY A 17 -6.55 -26.37 -0.71
CA GLY A 17 -5.99 -25.71 0.47
C GLY A 17 -6.99 -24.79 1.15
N ARG A 18 -7.70 -23.95 0.38
CA ARG A 18 -8.64 -22.96 0.93
C ARG A 18 -9.95 -23.54 1.42
N LEU A 19 -10.45 -24.62 0.80
CA LEU A 19 -11.69 -25.27 1.22
C LEU A 19 -11.62 -25.79 2.67
N LEU A 20 -10.43 -26.24 3.11
CA LEU A 20 -10.20 -26.71 4.48
C LEU A 20 -10.31 -25.60 5.52
N CYS A 21 -9.89 -24.38 5.16
CA CYS A 21 -9.90 -23.21 6.05
C CYS A 21 -11.19 -22.39 5.98
N TYR A 22 -12.04 -22.61 4.96
CA TYR A 22 -13.20 -21.76 4.68
C TYR A 22 -14.14 -21.58 5.88
N LYS A 23 -14.46 -22.66 6.60
CA LYS A 23 -15.33 -22.59 7.81
C LYS A 23 -14.67 -21.79 8.95
N GLN A 24 -13.35 -21.82 9.05
CA GLN A 24 -12.58 -21.07 10.05
C GLN A 24 -12.58 -19.58 9.75
N ASP A 25 -12.56 -19.16 8.48
CA ASP A 25 -12.60 -17.75 8.06
C ASP A 25 -13.87 -17.04 8.58
N TRP A 26 -15.02 -17.69 8.43
CA TRP A 26 -16.32 -17.14 8.84
C TRP A 26 -16.51 -17.16 10.36
N THR A 27 -16.15 -18.27 11.00
CA THR A 27 -16.25 -18.39 12.47
C THR A 27 -15.26 -17.46 13.19
N GLY A 28 -14.07 -17.25 12.62
CA GLY A 28 -13.07 -16.29 13.10
C GLY A 28 -13.55 -14.84 12.97
N GLY A 29 -14.21 -14.50 11.86
CA GLY A 29 -14.83 -13.19 11.66
C GLY A 29 -15.91 -12.90 12.70
N LEU A 30 -16.87 -13.81 12.88
CA LEU A 30 -17.97 -13.64 13.82
C LEU A 30 -17.49 -13.54 15.29
N ARG A 31 -16.48 -14.33 15.68
CA ARG A 31 -15.92 -14.27 17.04
C ARG A 31 -15.15 -12.99 17.34
N ALA A 32 -14.58 -12.34 16.33
CA ALA A 32 -13.88 -11.08 16.53
C ALA A 32 -14.84 -9.90 16.76
N GLY A 33 -16.12 -10.04 16.38
CA GLY A 33 -17.22 -9.13 16.70
C GLY A 33 -16.89 -7.67 16.39
N ILE A 34 -16.93 -6.83 17.43
CA ILE A 34 -16.78 -5.37 17.35
C ILE A 34 -15.38 -4.95 16.87
N ARG A 35 -14.35 -5.79 17.07
CA ARG A 35 -12.97 -5.44 16.69
C ARG A 35 -12.76 -5.36 15.18
N ILE A 36 -13.61 -6.01 14.39
CA ILE A 36 -13.55 -5.94 12.91
C ILE A 36 -14.16 -4.64 12.38
N LEU A 37 -15.02 -3.97 13.15
CA LEU A 37 -15.72 -2.78 12.68
C LEU A 37 -14.75 -1.64 12.37
N ALA A 38 -13.73 -1.42 13.20
CA ALA A 38 -12.75 -0.36 12.97
C ALA A 38 -11.94 -0.55 11.67
N PRO A 39 -11.29 -1.71 11.42
CA PRO A 39 -10.68 -2.03 10.13
C PRO A 39 -11.64 -1.92 8.94
N THR A 40 -12.88 -2.41 9.11
CA THR A 40 -13.91 -2.37 8.05
C THR A 40 -14.27 -0.93 7.67
N THR A 41 -14.53 -0.07 8.65
CA THR A 41 -14.87 1.33 8.41
C THR A 41 -13.69 2.10 7.81
N TYR A 42 -12.47 1.84 8.28
CA TYR A 42 -11.26 2.43 7.72
C TYR A 42 -11.10 2.07 6.23
N ILE A 43 -11.12 0.78 5.90
CA ILE A 43 -10.96 0.31 4.51
C ILE A 43 -12.14 0.73 3.64
N PHE A 44 -13.35 0.82 4.18
CA PHE A 44 -14.49 1.37 3.47
C PHE A 44 -14.21 2.79 2.97
N PHE A 45 -13.75 3.70 3.82
CA PHE A 45 -13.43 5.07 3.40
C PHE A 45 -12.22 5.12 2.46
N ALA A 46 -11.18 4.32 2.74
CA ALA A 46 -10.02 4.20 1.86
C ALA A 46 -10.37 3.63 0.48
N SER A 47 -11.48 2.90 0.35
CA SER A 47 -11.96 2.31 -0.92
C SER A 47 -12.99 3.18 -1.64
N ALA A 48 -13.93 3.78 -0.91
CA ALA A 48 -15.04 4.52 -1.50
C ALA A 48 -14.59 5.84 -2.14
N ILE A 49 -13.69 6.59 -1.50
CA ILE A 49 -13.30 7.92 -1.99
C ILE A 49 -12.55 7.84 -3.34
N PRO A 50 -11.52 6.98 -3.52
CA PRO A 50 -10.86 6.83 -4.82
C PRO A 50 -11.83 6.38 -5.90
N VAL A 51 -12.74 5.45 -5.58
CA VAL A 51 -13.73 4.91 -6.54
C VAL A 51 -14.71 5.99 -6.99
N ILE A 52 -15.19 6.85 -6.07
CA ILE A 52 -16.02 8.01 -6.43
C ILE A 52 -15.26 8.93 -7.37
N SER A 53 -13.99 9.18 -7.07
CA SER A 53 -13.19 10.11 -7.83
C SER A 53 -12.79 9.60 -9.22
N PHE A 54 -12.46 8.31 -9.34
CA PHE A 54 -12.27 7.63 -10.63
C PHE A 54 -13.57 7.54 -11.41
N GLY A 55 -14.69 7.40 -10.71
CA GLY A 55 -16.03 7.46 -11.27
C GLY A 55 -16.34 8.81 -11.93
N GLU A 56 -16.04 9.91 -11.24
CA GLU A 56 -16.14 11.27 -11.78
C GLU A 56 -15.20 11.48 -12.98
N GLN A 57 -13.97 10.95 -12.89
CA GLN A 57 -13.01 11.02 -13.99
C GLN A 57 -13.51 10.28 -15.24
N LEU A 58 -14.09 9.08 -15.07
CA LEU A 58 -14.77 8.34 -16.14
C LEU A 58 -15.95 9.15 -16.69
N GLU A 59 -16.75 9.76 -15.82
CA GLU A 59 -17.91 10.56 -16.22
C GLU A 59 -17.53 11.74 -17.08
N ARG A 60 -16.43 12.43 -16.77
CA ARG A 60 -15.89 13.53 -17.58
C ARG A 60 -15.31 13.02 -18.90
N ASN A 61 -14.50 11.97 -18.86
CA ASN A 61 -13.78 11.47 -20.04
C ASN A 61 -14.64 10.71 -21.05
N THR A 62 -15.81 10.19 -20.64
CA THR A 62 -16.67 9.33 -21.48
C THR A 62 -17.97 9.98 -21.91
N ASP A 63 -18.04 11.31 -21.97
CA ASP A 63 -19.27 12.04 -22.33
C ASP A 63 -20.52 11.65 -21.50
N GLY A 64 -20.31 11.14 -20.28
CA GLY A 64 -21.38 10.71 -19.36
C GLY A 64 -21.90 9.29 -19.62
N SER A 65 -21.29 8.54 -20.54
CA SER A 65 -21.63 7.13 -20.79
C SER A 65 -21.32 6.23 -19.59
N LEU A 66 -20.22 6.50 -18.87
CA LEU A 66 -19.89 5.85 -17.61
C LEU A 66 -19.92 6.84 -16.46
N THR A 67 -20.55 6.47 -15.35
CA THR A 67 -20.80 7.36 -14.21
C THR A 67 -20.13 6.83 -12.94
N ALA A 68 -20.02 7.69 -11.92
CA ALA A 68 -19.51 7.28 -10.62
C ALA A 68 -20.31 6.14 -9.96
N VAL A 69 -21.61 6.06 -10.25
CA VAL A 69 -22.50 5.01 -9.75
C VAL A 69 -22.12 3.63 -10.30
N GLN A 70 -21.83 3.50 -11.59
CA GLN A 70 -21.42 2.23 -12.20
C GLN A 70 -20.07 1.74 -11.63
N THR A 71 -19.18 2.68 -11.34
CA THR A 71 -17.86 2.38 -10.75
C THR A 71 -17.98 1.90 -9.30
N LEU A 72 -18.84 2.53 -8.50
CA LEU A 72 -19.19 2.08 -7.15
C LEU A 72 -19.89 0.71 -7.15
N ALA A 73 -20.85 0.52 -8.06
CA ALA A 73 -21.57 -0.74 -8.18
C ALA A 73 -20.66 -1.89 -8.59
N SER A 74 -19.70 -1.65 -9.49
CA SER A 74 -18.66 -2.63 -9.82
C SER A 74 -17.84 -3.03 -8.60
N THR A 75 -17.34 -2.04 -7.86
CA THR A 75 -16.53 -2.29 -6.65
C THR A 75 -17.33 -3.08 -5.61
N ALA A 76 -18.59 -2.72 -5.37
CA ALA A 76 -19.47 -3.41 -4.44
C ALA A 76 -19.77 -4.86 -4.90
N LEU A 77 -20.18 -5.05 -6.15
CA LEU A 77 -20.54 -6.36 -6.69
C LEU A 77 -19.32 -7.32 -6.70
N CYS A 78 -18.20 -6.87 -7.24
CA CYS A 78 -16.97 -7.65 -7.28
C CYS A 78 -16.45 -7.94 -5.87
N GLY A 79 -16.50 -6.96 -4.97
CA GLY A 79 -16.10 -7.12 -3.56
C GLY A 79 -16.95 -8.17 -2.83
N VAL A 80 -18.28 -8.13 -2.99
CA VAL A 80 -19.18 -9.13 -2.39
C VAL A 80 -18.89 -10.53 -2.93
N ILE A 81 -18.84 -10.69 -4.25
CA ILE A 81 -18.59 -12.01 -4.88
C ILE A 81 -17.22 -12.55 -4.46
N HIS A 82 -16.19 -11.72 -4.44
CA HIS A 82 -14.85 -12.16 -4.04
C HIS A 82 -14.71 -12.42 -2.54
N SER A 83 -15.43 -11.70 -1.68
CA SER A 83 -15.43 -12.01 -0.24
C SER A 83 -16.01 -13.42 0.03
N ILE A 84 -16.99 -13.84 -0.75
CA ILE A 84 -17.66 -15.15 -0.64
C ILE A 84 -16.83 -16.24 -1.33
N PHE A 85 -16.47 -16.05 -2.59
CA PHE A 85 -15.87 -17.08 -3.43
C PHE A 85 -14.36 -16.95 -3.62
N GLY A 86 -13.72 -15.86 -3.20
CA GLY A 86 -12.28 -15.65 -3.38
C GLY A 86 -11.43 -16.62 -2.57
N GLY A 87 -10.27 -16.98 -3.11
CA GLY A 87 -9.22 -17.73 -2.45
C GLY A 87 -8.59 -16.91 -1.33
N GLN A 88 -8.13 -15.69 -1.64
CA GLN A 88 -7.52 -14.79 -0.66
C GLN A 88 -8.52 -13.76 -0.09
N PRO A 89 -9.00 -13.94 1.16
CA PRO A 89 -10.02 -13.07 1.74
C PRO A 89 -9.50 -11.71 2.24
N LEU A 90 -8.18 -11.44 2.13
CA LEU A 90 -7.59 -10.15 2.49
C LEU A 90 -7.51 -9.18 1.31
N LEU A 91 -7.70 -9.68 0.08
CA LEU A 91 -7.58 -8.89 -1.13
C LEU A 91 -8.79 -7.96 -1.29
N ILE A 92 -8.53 -6.67 -1.51
CA ILE A 92 -9.58 -5.69 -1.80
C ILE A 92 -9.67 -5.48 -3.31
N LEU A 93 -10.88 -5.62 -3.84
CA LEU A 93 -11.18 -5.31 -5.23
C LEU A 93 -11.79 -3.92 -5.36
N GLY A 94 -11.46 -3.26 -6.45
CA GLY A 94 -12.16 -2.07 -6.90
C GLY A 94 -11.60 -1.57 -8.22
N VAL A 95 -11.98 -0.37 -8.62
CA VAL A 95 -11.52 0.22 -9.88
C VAL A 95 -10.23 1.00 -9.64
N ALA A 96 -9.18 0.64 -10.38
CA ALA A 96 -7.90 1.34 -10.38
C ALA A 96 -7.82 2.36 -11.53
N GLU A 97 -6.97 3.38 -11.40
CA GLU A 97 -6.74 4.38 -12.45
C GLU A 97 -6.37 3.78 -13.81
N PRO A 98 -5.53 2.72 -13.91
CA PRO A 98 -5.25 2.13 -15.22
C PRO A 98 -6.49 1.64 -15.95
N THR A 99 -7.49 1.11 -15.24
CA THR A 99 -8.78 0.76 -15.84
C THR A 99 -9.48 2.01 -16.39
N VAL A 100 -9.47 3.13 -15.66
CA VAL A 100 -10.05 4.41 -16.10
C VAL A 100 -9.38 4.92 -17.39
N LEU A 101 -8.06 4.84 -17.45
CA LEU A 101 -7.29 5.25 -18.62
C LEU A 101 -7.61 4.38 -19.85
N MET A 102 -7.71 3.05 -19.66
CA MET A 102 -8.06 2.13 -20.75
C MET A 102 -9.46 2.39 -21.28
N TYR A 103 -10.42 2.62 -20.39
CA TYR A 103 -11.80 2.95 -20.76
C TYR A 103 -11.90 4.30 -21.47
N THR A 104 -11.12 5.29 -21.04
CA THR A 104 -11.03 6.60 -21.71
C THR A 104 -10.47 6.45 -23.14
N PHE A 105 -9.41 5.66 -23.31
CA PHE A 105 -8.84 5.38 -24.63
C PHE A 105 -9.84 4.66 -25.53
N MET A 106 -10.51 3.63 -25.00
CA MET A 106 -11.55 2.89 -25.70
C MET A 106 -12.69 3.81 -26.13
N PHE A 107 -13.11 4.75 -25.27
CA PHE A 107 -14.16 5.71 -25.60
C PHE A 107 -13.74 6.64 -26.74
N ASN A 108 -12.54 7.21 -26.69
CA ASN A 108 -12.01 8.05 -27.76
C ASN A 108 -11.91 7.27 -29.09
N PHE A 109 -11.42 6.02 -29.02
CA PHE A 109 -11.36 5.14 -30.18
C PHE A 109 -12.74 4.87 -30.79
N ALA A 110 -13.77 4.66 -29.95
CA ALA A 110 -15.13 4.44 -30.40
C ALA A 110 -15.76 5.70 -31.01
N LYS A 111 -15.52 6.86 -30.39
CA LYS A 111 -16.05 8.18 -30.81
C LYS A 111 -15.52 8.61 -32.17
N ASP A 112 -14.25 8.33 -32.48
CA ASP A 112 -13.62 8.69 -33.75
C ASP A 112 -14.09 7.83 -34.94
N ARG A 113 -14.80 6.74 -34.70
CA ARG A 113 -15.24 5.78 -35.73
C ARG A 113 -16.72 5.92 -36.02
N LYS A 114 -17.05 6.16 -37.30
CA LYS A 114 -18.42 6.34 -37.78
C LYS A 114 -19.31 5.09 -37.60
N ASP A 115 -18.72 3.90 -37.60
CA ASP A 115 -19.45 2.62 -37.54
C ASP A 115 -19.79 2.19 -36.10
N LEU A 116 -19.06 2.69 -35.10
CA LEU A 116 -19.21 2.30 -33.70
C LEU A 116 -19.94 3.40 -32.91
N GLY A 117 -19.53 4.66 -33.09
CA GLY A 117 -20.12 5.81 -32.42
C GLY A 117 -20.08 5.73 -30.88
N PRO A 118 -20.55 6.79 -30.19
CA PRO A 118 -20.59 6.80 -28.72
C PRO A 118 -21.69 5.88 -28.15
N MET A 119 -22.73 5.54 -28.92
CA MET A 119 -23.85 4.71 -28.43
C MET A 119 -23.48 3.23 -28.32
N LEU A 120 -22.69 2.67 -29.25
CA LEU A 120 -22.26 1.26 -29.18
C LEU A 120 -20.97 1.05 -28.38
N PHE A 121 -20.46 2.09 -27.71
CA PHE A 121 -19.28 2.01 -26.86
C PHE A 121 -19.45 0.94 -25.77
N LEU A 122 -20.55 0.96 -25.00
CA LEU A 122 -20.80 0.00 -23.92
C LEU A 122 -20.89 -1.45 -24.45
N PRO A 123 -21.68 -1.77 -25.50
CA PRO A 123 -21.67 -3.08 -26.15
C PRO A 123 -20.31 -3.54 -26.65
N TRP A 124 -19.51 -2.64 -27.22
CA TRP A 124 -18.16 -2.98 -27.67
C TRP A 124 -17.24 -3.29 -26.49
N THR A 125 -17.31 -2.52 -25.40
CA THR A 125 -16.55 -2.80 -24.18
C THR A 125 -16.88 -4.16 -23.58
N ALA A 126 -18.14 -4.62 -23.70
CA ALA A 126 -18.54 -5.96 -23.27
C ALA A 126 -17.80 -7.06 -24.05
N TRP A 127 -17.63 -6.90 -25.37
CA TRP A 127 -16.81 -7.83 -26.18
C TRP A 127 -15.33 -7.80 -25.79
N VAL A 128 -14.78 -6.61 -25.48
CA VAL A 128 -13.42 -6.51 -24.93
C VAL A 128 -13.32 -7.30 -23.61
N CYS A 129 -14.29 -7.19 -22.72
CA CYS A 129 -14.33 -7.96 -21.46
C CYS A 129 -14.43 -9.48 -21.70
N VAL A 130 -15.19 -9.94 -22.70
CA VAL A 130 -15.28 -11.37 -23.06
C VAL A 130 -13.91 -11.91 -23.48
N TRP A 131 -13.21 -11.21 -24.38
CA TRP A 131 -11.85 -11.60 -24.80
C TRP A 131 -10.85 -11.50 -23.65
N THR A 132 -10.96 -10.47 -22.81
CA THR A 132 -10.09 -10.27 -21.64
C THR A 132 -10.23 -11.45 -20.67
N ALA A 133 -11.46 -11.86 -20.39
CA ALA A 133 -11.74 -12.99 -19.52
C ALA A 133 -11.26 -14.31 -20.11
N PHE A 134 -11.40 -14.52 -21.43
CA PHE A 134 -10.84 -15.69 -22.10
C PHE A 134 -9.32 -15.77 -21.92
N LEU A 135 -8.61 -14.64 -22.08
CA LEU A 135 -7.16 -14.57 -21.88
C LEU A 135 -6.77 -14.79 -20.41
N LEU A 136 -7.48 -14.19 -19.46
CA LEU A 136 -7.25 -14.39 -18.02
C LEU A 136 -7.50 -15.85 -17.61
N LEU A 137 -8.54 -16.49 -18.14
CA LEU A 137 -8.83 -17.91 -17.95
C LEU A 137 -7.67 -18.77 -18.48
N LEU A 138 -7.18 -18.48 -19.68
CA LEU A 138 -6.04 -19.17 -20.27
C LEU A 138 -4.78 -19.01 -19.38
N LEU A 139 -4.47 -17.79 -18.92
CA LEU A 139 -3.35 -17.53 -18.01
C LEU A 139 -3.49 -18.29 -16.68
N ALA A 140 -4.70 -18.38 -16.13
CA ALA A 140 -4.97 -19.12 -14.89
C ALA A 140 -4.77 -20.63 -15.09
N ILE A 141 -5.24 -21.21 -16.21
CA ILE A 141 -5.10 -22.63 -16.52
C ILE A 141 -3.65 -23.00 -16.78
N LEU A 142 -2.92 -22.15 -17.49
CA LEU A 142 -1.50 -22.33 -17.79
C LEU A 142 -0.61 -22.14 -16.56
N GLY A 143 -1.10 -21.58 -15.44
CA GLY A 143 -0.24 -21.38 -14.27
C GLY A 143 0.73 -20.21 -14.44
N ALA A 144 0.34 -19.19 -15.21
CA ALA A 144 1.13 -17.98 -15.40
C ALA A 144 1.41 -17.26 -14.09
N CYS A 145 0.63 -17.49 -13.02
CA CYS A 145 0.92 -16.94 -11.69
C CYS A 145 2.29 -17.37 -11.14
N SER A 146 2.92 -18.44 -11.64
CA SER A 146 4.32 -18.77 -11.30
C SER A 146 5.33 -17.67 -11.67
N ILE A 147 5.02 -16.86 -12.70
CA ILE A 147 5.86 -15.74 -13.14
C ILE A 147 5.91 -14.64 -12.07
N ILE A 148 4.88 -14.51 -11.22
CA ILE A 148 4.87 -13.44 -10.22
C ILE A 148 5.95 -13.60 -9.16
N ASN A 149 6.39 -14.83 -8.87
CA ASN A 149 7.52 -15.03 -7.96
C ASN A 149 8.83 -14.45 -8.51
N ARG A 150 8.89 -14.09 -9.80
CA ARG A 150 10.00 -13.35 -10.42
C ARG A 150 9.81 -11.84 -10.37
N PHE A 151 8.64 -11.35 -9.96
CA PHE A 151 8.40 -9.94 -9.74
C PHE A 151 9.12 -9.51 -8.46
N THR A 152 10.21 -8.77 -8.64
CA THR A 152 11.05 -8.36 -7.53
C THR A 152 10.67 -6.97 -7.02
N ARG A 153 11.25 -6.58 -5.88
CA ARG A 153 10.98 -5.30 -5.22
C ARG A 153 11.26 -4.11 -6.14
N LEU A 154 12.32 -4.20 -6.95
CA LEU A 154 12.66 -3.23 -8.01
C LEU A 154 11.44 -2.83 -8.85
N ALA A 155 10.69 -3.80 -9.35
CA ALA A 155 9.57 -3.55 -10.25
C ALA A 155 8.35 -3.04 -9.47
N GLY A 156 8.14 -3.52 -8.23
CA GLY A 156 7.07 -3.07 -7.34
C GLY A 156 7.23 -1.61 -6.91
N GLU A 157 8.44 -1.21 -6.53
CA GLU A 157 8.77 0.16 -6.12
C GLU A 157 8.64 1.16 -7.26
N LEU A 158 9.13 0.80 -8.45
CA LEU A 158 9.01 1.64 -9.65
C LEU A 158 7.54 1.78 -10.06
N PHE A 159 6.77 0.70 -9.98
CA PHE A 159 5.34 0.72 -10.22
C PHE A 159 4.60 1.64 -9.22
N GLY A 160 4.87 1.47 -7.92
CA GLY A 160 4.27 2.30 -6.88
C GLY A 160 4.57 3.79 -7.05
N LEU A 161 5.82 4.14 -7.36
CA LEU A 161 6.20 5.54 -7.60
C LEU A 161 5.57 6.11 -8.88
N LEU A 162 5.44 5.30 -9.94
CA LEU A 162 4.77 5.72 -11.18
C LEU A 162 3.30 6.08 -10.91
N ILE A 163 2.57 5.24 -10.17
CA ILE A 163 1.18 5.51 -9.79
C ILE A 163 1.08 6.78 -8.93
N ALA A 164 1.99 6.95 -7.97
CA ALA A 164 2.04 8.18 -7.16
C ALA A 164 2.21 9.44 -8.03
N MET A 165 3.13 9.40 -9.00
CA MET A 165 3.33 10.51 -9.94
C MET A 165 2.10 10.79 -10.81
N LEU A 166 1.45 9.74 -11.32
CA LEU A 166 0.20 9.88 -12.09
C LEU A 166 -0.92 10.47 -11.23
N PHE A 167 -1.10 10.05 -9.98
CA PHE A 167 -2.09 10.65 -9.08
C PHE A 167 -1.84 12.13 -8.80
N ILE A 168 -0.58 12.53 -8.59
CA ILE A 168 -0.24 13.96 -8.44
C ILE A 168 -0.59 14.73 -9.72
N GLN A 169 -0.25 14.17 -10.89
CA GLN A 169 -0.60 14.78 -12.17
C GLN A 169 -2.11 14.93 -12.35
N GLN A 170 -2.92 13.92 -12.02
CA GLN A 170 -4.37 14.00 -12.09
C GLN A 170 -4.94 15.01 -11.08
N ALA A 171 -4.40 15.07 -9.86
CA ALA A 171 -4.82 16.06 -8.87
C ALA A 171 -4.59 17.49 -9.36
N ILE A 172 -3.42 17.74 -9.97
CA ILE A 172 -3.10 19.05 -10.57
C ILE A 172 -4.00 19.33 -11.77
N LYS A 173 -4.20 18.36 -12.67
CA LYS A 173 -5.07 18.51 -13.84
C LYS A 173 -6.50 18.84 -13.42
N GLY A 174 -7.05 18.09 -12.46
CA GLY A 174 -8.39 18.31 -11.92
C GLY A 174 -8.54 19.69 -11.28
N LEU A 175 -7.52 20.19 -10.56
CA LEU A 175 -7.49 21.55 -10.02
C LEU A 175 -7.45 22.62 -11.11
N VAL A 176 -6.68 22.43 -12.17
CA VAL A 176 -6.61 23.37 -13.29
C VAL A 176 -7.93 23.43 -14.04
N GLU A 177 -8.61 22.30 -14.21
CA GLU A 177 -9.95 22.23 -14.85
C GLU A 177 -11.03 23.01 -14.08
N GLU A 178 -10.87 23.19 -12.76
CA GLU A 178 -11.79 24.03 -11.96
C GLU A 178 -11.75 25.52 -12.35
N PHE A 179 -10.67 25.98 -12.99
CA PHE A 179 -10.57 27.33 -13.57
C PHE A 179 -11.14 27.43 -15.00
N GLY A 180 -11.29 26.29 -15.70
CA GLY A 180 -11.80 26.21 -17.08
C GLY A 180 -13.33 26.22 -17.17
N ILE A 181 -13.90 26.18 -18.38
CA ILE A 181 -15.33 25.91 -18.59
C ILE A 181 -15.48 24.42 -18.91
N PRO A 182 -16.38 23.68 -18.25
CA PRO A 182 -16.67 22.31 -18.65
C PRO A 182 -17.34 22.28 -20.03
N GLU A 183 -16.88 21.41 -20.93
CA GLU A 183 -17.36 21.33 -22.33
C GLU A 183 -18.86 21.02 -22.45
N ARG A 184 -19.50 20.48 -21.40
CA ARG A 184 -20.93 20.10 -21.37
C ARG A 184 -21.87 21.18 -20.84
N GLU A 185 -21.35 22.19 -20.14
CA GLU A 185 -22.20 23.14 -19.44
C GLU A 185 -22.43 24.39 -20.29
N ASN A 186 -23.68 24.91 -20.26
CA ASN A 186 -24.05 26.07 -21.04
C ASN A 186 -23.13 27.26 -20.68
N PRO A 187 -22.33 27.79 -21.62
CA PRO A 187 -21.34 28.83 -21.32
C PRO A 187 -21.97 30.15 -20.85
N HIS A 188 -23.29 30.28 -20.96
CA HIS A 188 -24.09 31.43 -20.53
C HIS A 188 -24.58 31.37 -19.08
N GLN A 189 -24.30 30.31 -18.31
CA GLN A 189 -24.69 30.31 -16.88
C GLN A 189 -23.86 31.31 -16.07
N VAL A 190 -24.49 31.88 -15.04
CA VAL A 190 -23.88 32.90 -14.16
C VAL A 190 -22.61 32.37 -13.48
N ALA A 191 -22.57 31.07 -13.18
CA ALA A 191 -21.42 30.39 -12.60
C ALA A 191 -20.17 30.41 -13.51
N PHE A 192 -20.33 30.56 -14.83
CA PHE A 192 -19.24 30.65 -15.79
C PHE A 192 -18.96 32.08 -16.23
N LEU A 193 -19.34 33.14 -15.50
CA LEU A 193 -18.73 34.44 -15.78
C LEU A 193 -17.24 34.42 -15.37
N PRO A 194 -16.36 35.20 -16.05
CA PRO A 194 -14.92 35.20 -15.76
C PRO A 194 -14.57 35.45 -14.28
N SER A 195 -15.31 36.34 -13.60
CA SER A 195 -15.15 36.63 -12.17
C SER A 195 -15.47 35.41 -11.30
N TRP A 196 -16.57 34.74 -11.58
CA TRP A 196 -17.04 33.56 -10.86
C TRP A 196 -16.20 32.30 -11.17
N ARG A 197 -15.67 32.16 -12.39
CA ARG A 197 -14.69 31.11 -12.73
C ARG A 197 -13.41 31.24 -11.92
N PHE A 198 -12.87 32.46 -11.84
CA PHE A 198 -11.68 32.72 -11.03
C PHE A 198 -11.95 32.46 -9.55
N ALA A 199 -13.11 32.90 -9.05
CA ALA A 199 -13.53 32.62 -7.67
C ALA A 199 -13.68 31.11 -7.40
N ASN A 200 -14.28 30.34 -8.32
CA ASN A 200 -14.39 28.88 -8.20
C ASN A 200 -13.02 28.21 -8.14
N GLY A 201 -12.10 28.57 -9.05
CA GLY A 201 -10.75 28.01 -9.05
C GLY A 201 -9.97 28.35 -7.78
N MET A 202 -10.03 29.60 -7.31
CA MET A 202 -9.39 30.01 -6.05
C MET A 202 -9.99 29.26 -4.85
N PHE A 203 -11.32 29.11 -4.83
CA PHE A 203 -11.98 28.35 -3.77
C PHE A 203 -11.62 26.85 -3.82
N ALA A 204 -11.49 26.28 -5.02
CA ALA A 204 -11.04 24.91 -5.21
C ALA A 204 -9.61 24.70 -4.68
N LEU A 205 -8.70 25.64 -4.90
CA LEU A 205 -7.35 25.58 -4.32
C LEU A 205 -7.40 25.57 -2.78
N VAL A 206 -8.20 26.45 -2.16
CA VAL A 206 -8.35 26.50 -0.70
C VAL A 206 -8.90 25.19 -0.15
N LEU A 207 -9.96 24.65 -0.75
CA LEU A 207 -10.57 23.38 -0.31
C LEU A 207 -9.61 22.19 -0.49
N SER A 208 -8.89 22.14 -1.62
CA SER A 208 -7.98 21.05 -1.95
C SER A 208 -6.71 21.05 -1.09
N PHE A 209 -6.00 22.18 -1.02
CA PHE A 209 -4.81 22.30 -0.17
C PHE A 209 -5.16 22.27 1.32
N GLY A 210 -6.33 22.81 1.67
CA GLY A 210 -6.90 22.71 3.02
C GLY A 210 -7.07 21.26 3.45
N LEU A 211 -7.75 20.46 2.63
CA LEU A 211 -7.91 19.03 2.88
C LEU A 211 -6.55 18.32 2.96
N LEU A 212 -5.67 18.56 1.99
CA LEU A 212 -4.34 17.94 1.95
C LEU A 212 -3.57 18.21 3.26
N PHE A 213 -3.51 19.47 3.68
CA PHE A 213 -2.79 19.87 4.88
C PHE A 213 -3.40 19.24 6.13
N THR A 214 -4.73 19.33 6.31
CA THR A 214 -5.37 18.79 7.51
C THR A 214 -5.37 17.26 7.53
N ALA A 215 -5.48 16.58 6.39
CA ALA A 215 -5.38 15.12 6.30
C ALA A 215 -3.97 14.62 6.67
N LEU A 216 -2.91 15.27 6.16
CA LEU A 216 -1.52 14.95 6.54
C LEU A 216 -1.27 15.19 8.04
N ARG A 217 -1.86 16.25 8.60
CA ARG A 217 -1.82 16.54 10.04
C ARG A 217 -2.57 15.48 10.85
N SER A 218 -3.74 15.05 10.38
CA SER A 218 -4.55 14.00 10.99
C SER A 218 -3.81 12.66 11.04
N ARG A 219 -3.06 12.31 9.99
CA ARG A 219 -2.22 11.10 9.99
C ARG A 219 -1.12 11.16 11.07
N LYS A 220 -0.53 12.34 11.28
CA LYS A 220 0.44 12.58 12.36
C LYS A 220 -0.22 12.79 13.72
N ALA A 221 -1.54 12.61 13.84
CA ALA A 221 -2.23 12.83 15.11
C ALA A 221 -1.66 11.96 16.20
N ARG A 222 -1.33 10.67 15.96
CA ARG A 222 -0.74 9.77 16.98
C ARG A 222 0.51 10.32 17.67
N SER A 223 1.32 11.09 16.96
CA SER A 223 2.54 11.71 17.51
C SER A 223 2.31 13.13 18.05
N TRP A 224 1.07 13.61 18.13
CA TRP A 224 0.79 14.91 18.73
C TRP A 224 1.02 14.85 20.24
N ARG A 225 1.79 15.83 20.74
CA ARG A 225 2.07 16.02 22.18
C ARG A 225 0.82 16.46 22.95
N TYR A 226 -0.14 17.06 22.25
CA TYR A 226 -1.37 17.57 22.83
C TYR A 226 -2.54 16.67 22.45
N GLY A 227 -3.39 16.34 23.42
CA GLY A 227 -4.61 15.55 23.23
C GLY A 227 -4.62 14.28 24.08
N THR A 228 -5.81 13.73 24.33
CA THR A 228 -5.95 12.44 25.01
C THR A 228 -5.66 11.30 24.04
N GLY A 229 -5.06 10.21 24.51
CA GLY A 229 -4.68 9.07 23.66
C GLY A 229 -5.86 8.48 22.86
N CYS A 230 -7.05 8.44 23.46
CA CYS A 230 -8.28 7.97 22.79
C CYS A 230 -8.69 8.87 21.63
N LEU A 231 -8.76 10.19 21.85
CA LEU A 231 -9.11 11.16 20.80
C LEU A 231 -8.08 11.13 19.68
N ARG A 232 -6.81 11.01 20.05
CA ARG A 232 -5.69 10.99 19.10
C ARG A 232 -5.68 9.74 18.22
N GLY A 233 -5.97 8.58 18.79
CA GLY A 233 -6.18 7.33 18.04
C GLY A 233 -7.35 7.47 17.07
N PHE A 234 -8.49 8.00 17.53
CA PHE A 234 -9.66 8.23 16.69
C PHE A 234 -9.38 9.16 15.50
N ILE A 235 -8.71 10.30 15.74
CA ILE A 235 -8.35 11.27 14.70
C ILE A 235 -7.30 10.70 13.73
N ALA A 236 -6.40 9.83 14.21
CA ALA A 236 -5.44 9.19 13.35
C ALA A 236 -6.09 8.18 12.40
N ASP A 237 -7.03 7.37 12.91
CA ASP A 237 -7.63 6.27 12.16
C ASP A 237 -8.75 6.76 11.23
N TYR A 238 -9.56 7.72 11.67
CA TYR A 238 -10.68 8.29 10.90
C TYR A 238 -10.38 9.68 10.35
N GLY A 239 -9.12 10.10 10.39
CA GLY A 239 -8.71 11.45 10.04
C GLY A 239 -9.10 11.89 8.64
N VAL A 240 -8.77 11.06 7.66
CA VAL A 240 -9.01 11.37 6.24
C VAL A 240 -10.51 11.51 5.93
N PRO A 241 -11.40 10.56 6.28
CA PRO A 241 -12.83 10.74 6.04
C PRO A 241 -13.44 11.88 6.87
N LEU A 242 -12.98 12.10 8.11
CA LEU A 242 -13.41 13.24 8.91
C LEU A 242 -13.04 14.57 8.22
N MET A 243 -11.83 14.69 7.67
CA MET A 243 -11.41 15.90 6.96
C MET A 243 -12.21 16.11 5.67
N VAL A 244 -12.60 15.05 4.95
CA VAL A 244 -13.51 15.16 3.80
C VAL A 244 -14.86 15.76 4.23
N LEU A 245 -15.42 15.31 5.36
CA LEU A 245 -16.68 15.85 5.89
C LEU A 245 -16.53 17.32 6.34
N VAL A 246 -15.44 17.64 7.04
CA VAL A 246 -15.16 19.01 7.52
C VAL A 246 -15.02 19.96 6.34
N TRP A 247 -14.20 19.64 5.34
CA TRP A 247 -13.99 20.50 4.17
C TRP A 247 -15.21 20.54 3.25
N THR A 248 -16.01 19.47 3.21
CA THR A 248 -17.35 19.51 2.59
C THR A 248 -18.25 20.47 3.33
N GLY A 249 -18.25 20.49 4.67
CA GLY A 249 -18.99 21.46 5.48
C GLY A 249 -18.54 22.90 5.25
N VAL A 250 -17.22 23.15 5.23
CA VAL A 250 -16.62 24.47 4.91
C VAL A 250 -17.07 24.96 3.54
N SER A 251 -17.23 24.06 2.57
CA SER A 251 -17.72 24.39 1.23
C SER A 251 -19.13 25.02 1.21
N TYR A 252 -19.93 24.83 2.27
CA TYR A 252 -21.29 25.37 2.40
C TYR A 252 -21.36 26.69 3.17
N ILE A 253 -20.26 27.16 3.79
CA ILE A 253 -20.25 28.43 4.55
C ILE A 253 -20.62 29.64 3.66
N PRO A 254 -20.04 29.82 2.45
CA PRO A 254 -20.37 30.97 1.60
C PRO A 254 -21.62 30.76 0.72
N ALA A 255 -22.48 29.78 1.01
CA ALA A 255 -23.57 29.35 0.10
C ALA A 255 -24.63 30.42 -0.21
N ASN A 256 -24.74 31.48 0.59
CA ASN A 256 -25.70 32.57 0.39
C ASN A 256 -25.16 33.70 -0.51
N ASP A 257 -23.83 33.86 -0.61
CA ASP A 257 -23.17 34.97 -1.32
C ASP A 257 -22.64 34.57 -2.71
N VAL A 258 -22.77 33.29 -3.05
CA VAL A 258 -22.15 32.67 -4.23
C VAL A 258 -23.26 32.05 -5.12
N PRO A 259 -23.19 32.19 -6.46
CA PRO A 259 -24.19 31.62 -7.36
C PRO A 259 -24.27 30.10 -7.24
N GLN A 260 -25.46 29.55 -7.47
CA GLN A 260 -25.70 28.10 -7.47
C GLN A 260 -24.77 27.43 -8.50
N GLY A 261 -23.92 26.53 -8.00
CA GLY A 261 -22.93 25.80 -8.82
C GLY A 261 -21.48 25.94 -8.35
N ILE A 262 -21.18 26.86 -7.43
CA ILE A 262 -19.83 27.04 -6.85
C ILE A 262 -19.87 26.64 -5.36
N PRO A 263 -18.94 25.79 -4.89
CA PRO A 263 -17.92 25.08 -5.65
C PRO A 263 -18.55 23.97 -6.49
N ARG A 264 -17.88 23.59 -7.59
CA ARG A 264 -18.36 22.49 -8.42
C ARG A 264 -18.47 21.21 -7.61
N ARG A 265 -19.64 20.58 -7.70
CA ARG A 265 -19.96 19.36 -6.97
C ARG A 265 -20.02 18.17 -7.91
N LEU A 266 -19.91 16.98 -7.32
CA LEU A 266 -20.02 15.73 -8.06
C LEU A 266 -21.34 15.70 -8.82
N PHE A 267 -21.28 15.68 -10.15
CA PHE A 267 -22.44 15.47 -10.98
C PHE A 267 -22.58 13.97 -11.19
N SER A 268 -23.76 13.44 -10.97
CA SER A 268 -24.07 12.06 -11.34
C SER A 268 -25.59 11.98 -11.50
N PRO A 269 -26.11 11.17 -12.42
CA PRO A 269 -27.54 10.90 -12.49
C PRO A 269 -28.01 10.16 -11.24
N ASN A 270 -29.29 10.26 -10.90
CA ASN A 270 -29.85 9.43 -9.83
C ASN A 270 -29.94 7.98 -10.34
N PRO A 271 -29.44 6.97 -9.61
CA PRO A 271 -29.56 5.57 -10.03
C PRO A 271 -31.03 5.14 -10.24
N TRP A 272 -31.95 5.84 -9.59
CA TRP A 272 -33.38 5.56 -9.56
C TRP A 272 -34.20 6.34 -10.60
N SER A 273 -33.57 7.16 -11.46
CA SER A 273 -34.31 7.93 -12.46
C SER A 273 -34.73 7.06 -13.66
N PRO A 274 -35.93 7.28 -14.24
CA PRO A 274 -36.36 6.60 -15.46
C PRO A 274 -35.39 6.94 -16.61
N GLY A 275 -34.69 5.93 -17.13
CA GLY A 275 -33.59 6.07 -18.10
C GLY A 275 -32.27 5.45 -17.62
N ALA A 276 -32.04 5.39 -16.30
CA ALA A 276 -30.84 4.78 -15.74
C ALA A 276 -30.72 3.28 -16.07
N TYR A 277 -31.86 2.57 -16.17
CA TYR A 277 -31.92 1.13 -16.47
C TYR A 277 -31.41 0.75 -17.87
N SER A 278 -31.45 1.67 -18.85
CA SER A 278 -30.96 1.40 -20.21
C SER A 278 -29.47 1.05 -20.20
N ASN A 279 -28.70 1.68 -19.31
CA ASN A 279 -27.25 1.51 -19.23
C ASN A 279 -26.82 0.17 -18.59
N TRP A 280 -27.75 -0.60 -18.00
CA TRP A 280 -27.47 -1.87 -17.32
C TRP A 280 -27.79 -3.11 -18.18
N THR A 281 -28.44 -2.93 -19.33
CA THR A 281 -28.87 -4.02 -20.21
C THR A 281 -28.03 -4.14 -21.48
N VAL A 282 -26.72 -3.92 -21.36
CA VAL A 282 -25.76 -3.95 -22.48
C VAL A 282 -25.79 -5.27 -23.24
N ILE A 283 -26.10 -6.39 -22.56
CA ILE A 283 -26.19 -7.72 -23.17
C ILE A 283 -27.13 -7.79 -24.38
N LYS A 284 -28.20 -6.99 -24.41
CA LYS A 284 -29.17 -6.98 -25.52
C LYS A 284 -28.63 -6.32 -26.78
N GLU A 285 -27.68 -5.40 -26.62
CA GLU A 285 -27.12 -4.57 -27.69
C GLU A 285 -25.77 -5.11 -28.20
N MET A 286 -25.19 -6.12 -27.54
CA MET A 286 -23.91 -6.75 -27.93
C MET A 286 -23.90 -7.28 -29.37
N LEU A 287 -25.04 -7.79 -29.86
CA LEU A 287 -25.16 -8.34 -31.21
C LEU A 287 -25.22 -7.27 -32.31
N GLN A 288 -25.38 -5.99 -31.95
CA GLN A 288 -25.43 -4.87 -32.89
C GLN A 288 -24.04 -4.36 -33.30
N VAL A 289 -22.99 -4.80 -32.60
CA VAL A 289 -21.60 -4.40 -32.88
C VAL A 289 -21.11 -5.07 -34.18
N PRO A 290 -20.50 -4.34 -35.12
CA PRO A 290 -20.03 -4.95 -36.36
C PRO A 290 -18.94 -6.01 -36.10
N PRO A 291 -18.95 -7.17 -36.80
CA PRO A 291 -18.04 -8.28 -36.53
C PRO A 291 -16.54 -7.92 -36.59
N LEU A 292 -16.18 -6.96 -37.43
CA LEU A 292 -14.81 -6.47 -37.55
C LEU A 292 -14.29 -5.90 -36.21
N TYR A 293 -15.12 -5.15 -35.49
CA TYR A 293 -14.76 -4.56 -34.19
C TYR A 293 -14.82 -5.59 -33.06
N ILE A 294 -15.60 -6.68 -33.22
CA ILE A 294 -15.59 -7.81 -32.29
C ILE A 294 -14.24 -8.56 -32.35
N ILE A 295 -13.68 -8.76 -33.55
CA ILE A 295 -12.34 -9.34 -33.70
C ILE A 295 -11.27 -8.33 -33.26
N GLY A 296 -11.43 -7.06 -33.66
CA GLY A 296 -10.52 -5.97 -33.27
C GLY A 296 -10.46 -5.72 -31.76
N ALA A 297 -11.53 -6.05 -31.02
CA ALA A 297 -11.58 -6.00 -29.55
C ALA A 297 -10.53 -6.89 -28.87
N PHE A 298 -9.95 -7.86 -29.58
CA PHE A 298 -8.87 -8.71 -29.06
C PHE A 298 -7.62 -7.91 -28.68
N ILE A 299 -7.31 -6.82 -29.39
CA ILE A 299 -6.14 -5.98 -29.12
C ILE A 299 -6.26 -5.30 -27.74
N PRO A 300 -7.27 -4.45 -27.46
CA PRO A 300 -7.42 -3.85 -26.14
C PRO A 300 -7.64 -4.91 -25.06
N ALA A 301 -8.29 -6.03 -25.38
CA ALA A 301 -8.48 -7.13 -24.43
C ALA A 301 -7.17 -7.76 -23.97
N THR A 302 -6.22 -7.95 -24.88
CA THR A 302 -4.88 -8.47 -24.53
C THR A 302 -4.16 -7.53 -23.58
N MET A 303 -4.29 -6.22 -23.80
CA MET A 303 -3.66 -5.20 -22.98
C MET A 303 -4.27 -5.17 -21.57
N ILE A 304 -5.61 -5.17 -21.48
CA ILE A 304 -6.33 -5.21 -20.20
C ILE A 304 -6.03 -6.53 -19.48
N ALA A 305 -5.95 -7.66 -20.18
CA ALA A 305 -5.64 -8.96 -19.56
C ALA A 305 -4.27 -8.96 -18.89
N VAL A 306 -3.24 -8.42 -19.54
CA VAL A 306 -1.90 -8.31 -18.93
C VAL A 306 -1.91 -7.33 -17.75
N LEU A 307 -2.57 -6.18 -17.90
CA LEU A 307 -2.74 -5.21 -16.82
C LEU A 307 -3.43 -5.85 -15.60
N TYR A 308 -4.50 -6.61 -15.81
CA TYR A 308 -5.32 -7.20 -14.75
C TYR A 308 -4.60 -8.36 -14.06
N TYR A 309 -3.95 -9.20 -14.85
CA TYR A 309 -3.03 -10.22 -14.34
C TYR A 309 -1.98 -9.57 -13.42
N PHE A 310 -1.32 -8.52 -13.90
CA PHE A 310 -0.29 -7.82 -13.14
C PHE A 310 -0.82 -7.21 -11.84
N HIS A 311 -1.82 -6.33 -11.93
CA HIS A 311 -2.37 -5.64 -10.77
C HIS A 311 -2.91 -6.60 -9.72
N HIS A 312 -3.69 -7.58 -10.14
CA HIS A 312 -4.36 -8.49 -9.22
C HIS A 312 -3.36 -9.42 -8.54
N SER A 313 -2.40 -9.94 -9.29
CA SER A 313 -1.39 -10.82 -8.72
C SER A 313 -0.43 -10.04 -7.80
N VAL A 314 0.01 -8.82 -8.17
CA VAL A 314 0.86 -7.98 -7.29
C VAL A 314 0.12 -7.56 -6.02
N ALA A 315 -1.16 -7.17 -6.13
CA ALA A 315 -1.98 -6.87 -4.96
C ALA A 315 -2.13 -8.11 -4.04
N SER A 316 -2.28 -9.31 -4.60
CA SER A 316 -2.34 -10.55 -3.83
C SER A 316 -1.01 -10.84 -3.11
N GLN A 317 0.13 -10.68 -3.79
CA GLN A 317 1.47 -10.85 -3.19
C GLN A 317 1.73 -9.83 -2.08
N LEU A 318 1.33 -8.56 -2.25
CA LEU A 318 1.47 -7.52 -1.22
C LEU A 318 0.54 -7.76 -0.02
N ALA A 319 -0.63 -8.35 -0.23
CA ALA A 319 -1.51 -8.77 0.86
C ALA A 319 -0.96 -9.99 1.63
N GLN A 320 -0.05 -10.75 1.00
CA GLN A 320 0.50 -12.03 1.47
C GLN A 320 2.01 -11.98 1.74
N GLN A 321 2.55 -10.81 2.10
CA GLN A 321 3.95 -10.67 2.47
C GLN A 321 4.30 -11.60 3.64
N LYS A 322 5.54 -12.12 3.63
CA LYS A 322 6.05 -13.00 4.70
C LYS A 322 6.05 -12.30 6.06
N GLU A 323 6.21 -10.98 6.07
CA GLU A 323 6.13 -10.10 7.25
C GLU A 323 4.85 -10.31 8.09
N PHE A 324 3.75 -10.70 7.44
CA PHE A 324 2.47 -10.88 8.11
C PHE A 324 2.26 -12.26 8.74
N ASN A 325 3.25 -13.18 8.62
CA ASN A 325 3.22 -14.52 9.20
C ASN A 325 1.86 -15.25 9.03
N LEU A 326 1.33 -15.21 7.80
CA LEU A 326 0.03 -15.81 7.47
C LEU A 326 0.07 -17.32 7.66
N LYS A 327 -0.94 -17.87 8.34
CA LYS A 327 -1.02 -19.31 8.68
C LYS A 327 -1.76 -20.13 7.61
N LYS A 328 -2.61 -19.51 6.79
CA LYS A 328 -3.42 -20.20 5.77
C LYS A 328 -2.67 -20.30 4.43
N PRO A 329 -2.94 -21.36 3.64
CA PRO A 329 -2.25 -21.59 2.37
C PRO A 329 -2.53 -20.47 1.36
N LEU A 330 -1.53 -20.01 0.63
CA LEU A 330 -1.66 -18.96 -0.38
C LEU A 330 -2.60 -19.39 -1.53
N SER A 331 -3.23 -18.42 -2.18
CA SER A 331 -4.04 -18.64 -3.38
C SER A 331 -3.78 -17.52 -4.38
N TYR A 332 -3.42 -17.89 -5.60
CA TYR A 332 -3.10 -16.96 -6.69
C TYR A 332 -3.80 -17.36 -7.99
N HIS A 333 -3.82 -18.65 -8.31
CA HIS A 333 -4.38 -19.17 -9.55
C HIS A 333 -5.91 -19.11 -9.53
N TYR A 334 -6.49 -19.48 -8.38
CA TYR A 334 -7.94 -19.48 -8.22
C TYR A 334 -8.51 -18.05 -8.18
N ASP A 335 -7.80 -17.11 -7.58
CA ASP A 335 -8.21 -15.70 -7.56
C ASP A 335 -8.18 -15.08 -8.97
N LEU A 336 -7.17 -15.41 -9.78
CA LEU A 336 -7.12 -15.00 -11.19
C LEU A 336 -8.28 -15.59 -12.02
N LEU A 337 -8.64 -16.86 -11.76
CA LEU A 337 -9.80 -17.50 -12.39
C LEU A 337 -11.10 -16.78 -12.01
N LEU A 338 -11.27 -16.45 -10.73
CA LEU A 338 -12.44 -15.72 -10.25
C LEU A 338 -12.51 -14.33 -10.86
N LEU A 339 -11.37 -13.64 -10.99
CA LEU A 339 -11.29 -12.36 -11.69
C LEU A 339 -11.77 -12.47 -13.14
N ALA A 340 -11.40 -13.53 -13.87
CA ALA A 340 -11.87 -13.74 -15.24
C ALA A 340 -13.41 -13.82 -15.30
N PHE A 341 -14.04 -14.55 -14.36
CA PHE A 341 -15.50 -14.61 -14.28
C PHE A 341 -16.13 -13.26 -13.93
N LEU A 342 -15.53 -12.52 -13.00
CA LEU A 342 -15.99 -11.18 -12.62
C LEU A 342 -15.91 -10.18 -13.78
N VAL A 343 -14.86 -10.26 -14.62
CA VAL A 343 -14.70 -9.41 -15.81
C VAL A 343 -15.83 -9.63 -16.81
N ILE A 344 -16.21 -10.89 -17.06
CA ILE A 344 -17.37 -11.21 -17.92
C ILE A 344 -18.64 -10.61 -17.32
N LEU A 345 -18.88 -10.86 -16.04
CA LEU A 345 -20.09 -10.38 -15.36
C LEU A 345 -20.20 -8.85 -15.46
N CYS A 346 -19.11 -8.12 -15.19
CA CYS A 346 -19.08 -6.66 -15.30
C CYS A 346 -19.31 -6.17 -16.73
N GLY A 347 -18.67 -6.81 -17.71
CA GLY A 347 -18.83 -6.48 -19.13
C GLY A 347 -20.27 -6.66 -19.61
N LEU A 348 -20.94 -7.75 -19.23
CA LEU A 348 -22.33 -8.03 -19.61
C LEU A 348 -23.32 -7.02 -19.01
N ILE A 349 -23.05 -6.54 -17.79
CA ILE A 349 -23.85 -5.52 -17.11
C ILE A 349 -23.57 -4.12 -17.68
N GLY A 350 -22.39 -3.87 -18.22
CA GLY A 350 -21.97 -2.54 -18.68
C GLY A 350 -21.29 -1.69 -17.61
N ILE A 351 -20.72 -2.33 -16.59
CA ILE A 351 -19.94 -1.67 -15.53
C ILE A 351 -18.45 -1.94 -15.73
N PRO A 352 -17.56 -1.00 -15.36
CA PRO A 352 -16.12 -1.20 -15.51
C PRO A 352 -15.66 -2.34 -14.60
N PRO A 353 -14.88 -3.33 -15.06
CA PRO A 353 -14.49 -4.46 -14.22
C PRO A 353 -13.50 -4.05 -13.14
N SER A 354 -13.70 -4.55 -11.92
CA SER A 354 -12.80 -4.30 -10.78
C SER A 354 -11.61 -5.24 -10.77
N ASN A 355 -10.45 -4.77 -10.30
CA ASN A 355 -9.22 -5.54 -10.10
C ASN A 355 -8.66 -5.37 -8.68
N GLY A 356 -7.59 -6.10 -8.35
CA GLY A 356 -6.98 -6.02 -7.01
C GLY A 356 -6.30 -4.67 -6.80
N ILE A 357 -6.64 -3.97 -5.73
CA ILE A 357 -6.09 -2.64 -5.44
C ILE A 357 -4.83 -2.76 -4.58
N ILE A 358 -3.73 -2.21 -5.10
CA ILE A 358 -2.38 -2.32 -4.54
C ILE A 358 -2.22 -1.64 -3.17
N PRO A 359 -2.63 -0.37 -2.95
CA PRO A 359 -2.46 0.26 -1.63
C PRO A 359 -3.45 -0.29 -0.59
N GLN A 360 -4.68 -0.61 -0.99
CA GLN A 360 -5.75 -0.97 -0.05
C GLN A 360 -5.61 -2.39 0.51
N SER A 361 -5.11 -3.34 -0.29
CA SER A 361 -4.95 -4.73 0.15
C SER A 361 -3.95 -4.93 1.29
N PRO A 362 -2.71 -4.38 1.25
CA PRO A 362 -1.79 -4.46 2.39
C PRO A 362 -2.26 -3.59 3.55
N MET A 363 -2.92 -2.45 3.32
CA MET A 363 -3.54 -1.66 4.39
C MET A 363 -4.62 -2.46 5.13
N HIS A 364 -5.39 -3.26 4.41
CA HIS A 364 -6.38 -4.14 5.01
C HIS A 364 -5.70 -5.24 5.85
N THR A 365 -4.70 -5.93 5.31
CA THR A 365 -3.90 -6.91 6.07
C THR A 365 -3.29 -6.30 7.34
N LYS A 366 -2.70 -5.10 7.24
CA LYS A 366 -2.13 -4.37 8.37
C LYS A 366 -3.18 -3.96 9.40
N SER A 367 -4.34 -3.49 8.98
CA SER A 367 -5.43 -3.13 9.90
C SER A 367 -5.99 -4.33 10.70
N LEU A 368 -5.77 -5.56 10.18
CA LEU A 368 -6.15 -6.81 10.82
C LEU A 368 -5.01 -7.45 11.63
N ALA A 369 -3.81 -6.87 11.60
CA ALA A 369 -2.73 -7.25 12.48
C ALA A 369 -3.17 -6.98 13.93
N THR A 370 -3.02 -7.99 14.79
CA THR A 370 -3.68 -7.96 16.08
C THR A 370 -3.08 -6.92 17.04
N LEU A 371 -3.92 -6.05 17.60
CA LEU A 371 -3.62 -5.26 18.82
C LEU A 371 -3.15 -6.15 20.00
N LYS A 372 -3.42 -7.46 19.94
CA LYS A 372 -2.91 -8.44 20.91
C LYS A 372 -1.38 -8.52 20.85
N HIS A 373 -0.76 -8.43 19.67
CA HIS A 373 0.69 -8.31 19.53
C HIS A 373 1.19 -7.09 20.31
N GLN A 374 0.61 -5.92 20.09
CA GLN A 374 0.98 -4.69 20.80
C GLN A 374 0.77 -4.77 22.31
N LEU A 375 -0.34 -5.34 22.77
CA LEU A 375 -0.60 -5.53 24.21
C LEU A 375 0.37 -6.54 24.86
N LEU A 376 0.70 -7.61 24.13
CA LEU A 376 1.63 -8.64 24.57
C LEU A 376 3.07 -8.12 24.58
N GLN A 377 3.46 -7.38 23.54
CA GLN A 377 4.73 -6.65 23.44
C GLN A 377 4.87 -5.68 24.62
N ASN A 378 3.87 -4.81 24.83
CA ASN A 378 3.87 -3.87 25.95
C ASN A 378 3.98 -4.58 27.30
N LYS A 379 3.28 -5.71 27.48
CA LYS A 379 3.38 -6.49 28.71
C LYS A 379 4.77 -7.11 28.86
N LEU A 380 5.30 -7.76 27.83
CA LEU A 380 6.63 -8.36 27.85
C LEU A 380 7.74 -7.32 28.07
N VAL A 381 7.68 -6.17 27.41
CA VAL A 381 8.59 -5.03 27.62
C VAL A 381 8.49 -4.52 29.06
N SER A 382 7.27 -4.35 29.60
CA SER A 382 7.08 -3.92 30.98
C SER A 382 7.66 -4.92 31.99
N THR A 383 7.45 -6.22 31.76
CA THR A 383 7.96 -7.31 32.60
C THR A 383 9.48 -7.44 32.48
N ALA A 384 10.03 -7.23 31.29
CA ALA A 384 11.47 -7.25 31.07
C ALA A 384 12.16 -6.08 31.76
N ARG A 385 11.65 -4.85 31.61
CA ARG A 385 12.16 -3.66 32.32
C ARG A 385 12.05 -3.81 33.84
N GLU A 386 10.93 -4.34 34.34
CA GLU A 386 10.76 -4.62 35.76
C GLU A 386 11.79 -5.65 36.26
N SER A 387 12.07 -6.69 35.46
CA SER A 387 13.03 -7.73 35.81
C SER A 387 14.47 -7.21 35.79
N MET A 388 14.83 -6.34 34.82
CA MET A 388 16.12 -5.67 34.78
C MET A 388 16.30 -4.71 35.96
N SER A 389 15.26 -3.97 36.35
CA SER A 389 15.32 -3.08 37.52
C SER A 389 15.58 -3.82 38.85
N LYS A 390 15.28 -5.12 38.90
CA LYS A 390 15.53 -6.01 40.04
C LYS A 390 16.88 -6.74 39.95
N ASN A 391 17.76 -6.35 39.02
CA ASN A 391 19.06 -7.01 38.76
C ASN A 391 18.93 -8.53 38.50
N ALA A 392 17.88 -8.95 37.78
CA ALA A 392 17.65 -10.36 37.47
C ALA A 392 18.69 -10.92 36.49
N ASN A 393 19.00 -12.21 36.62
CA ASN A 393 19.84 -12.90 35.62
C ASN A 393 19.05 -13.18 34.32
N LEU A 394 19.75 -13.44 33.22
CA LEU A 394 19.14 -13.70 31.90
C LEU A 394 18.11 -14.85 31.94
N GLY A 395 18.39 -15.91 32.71
CA GLY A 395 17.49 -17.05 32.87
C GLY A 395 16.22 -16.74 33.69
N GLN A 396 16.28 -15.76 34.60
CA GLN A 396 15.15 -15.24 35.37
C GLN A 396 14.32 -14.27 34.53
N LEU A 397 14.97 -13.42 33.73
CA LEU A 397 14.32 -12.53 32.75
C LEU A 397 13.47 -13.33 31.75
N TYR A 398 14.03 -14.37 31.12
CA TYR A 398 13.26 -15.21 30.20
C TYR A 398 12.13 -15.97 30.91
N ARG A 399 12.28 -16.33 32.19
CA ARG A 399 11.20 -16.97 32.96
C ARG A 399 10.04 -16.02 33.22
N SER A 400 10.32 -14.81 33.71
CA SER A 400 9.27 -13.81 33.98
C SER A 400 8.55 -13.40 32.69
N MET A 401 9.28 -13.26 31.58
CA MET A 401 8.69 -13.05 30.26
C MET A 401 7.82 -14.22 29.81
N GLN A 402 8.27 -15.47 29.98
CA GLN A 402 7.48 -16.66 29.64
C GLN A 402 6.21 -16.77 30.50
N GLU A 403 6.27 -16.39 31.77
CA GLU A 403 5.11 -16.34 32.68
C GLU A 403 4.10 -15.28 32.24
N ALA A 404 4.56 -14.05 31.95
CA ALA A 404 3.70 -12.98 31.43
C ALA A 404 3.07 -13.35 30.07
N TYR A 405 3.81 -14.07 29.23
CA TYR A 405 3.30 -14.61 27.97
C TYR A 405 2.17 -15.64 28.20
N ASN A 406 2.38 -16.58 29.13
CA ASN A 406 1.42 -17.62 29.45
C ASN A 406 0.14 -17.05 30.11
N GLU A 407 0.27 -16.04 30.99
CA GLU A 407 -0.88 -15.35 31.60
C GLU A 407 -1.80 -14.69 30.58
N MET A 408 -1.23 -14.10 29.52
CA MET A 408 -2.02 -13.47 28.44
C MET A 408 -2.64 -14.48 27.45
N GLN A 409 -2.30 -15.77 27.54
CA GLN A 409 -2.73 -16.79 26.59
C GLN A 409 -4.01 -17.56 26.98
N THR A 410 -4.52 -17.45 28.21
CA THR A 410 -5.76 -18.13 28.66
C THR A 410 -6.89 -17.14 28.98
N PRO A 411 -8.20 -17.46 28.75
CA PRO A 411 -8.82 -18.63 28.10
C PRO A 411 -9.66 -18.26 26.85
N LEU A 412 -9.44 -18.94 25.71
CA LEU A 412 -10.41 -19.28 24.63
C LEU A 412 -9.65 -19.40 23.29
N VAL A 413 -9.57 -20.65 22.80
CA VAL A 413 -8.93 -21.13 21.55
C VAL A 413 -7.54 -21.72 21.74
N TYR A 414 -7.49 -23.05 21.58
CA TYR A 414 -6.28 -23.86 21.45
C TYR A 414 -5.53 -23.41 20.18
N GLN A 415 -4.42 -22.69 20.34
CA GLN A 415 -3.43 -22.47 19.30
C GLN A 415 -2.17 -23.28 19.67
N ILE A 416 -1.57 -23.90 18.65
CA ILE A 416 -0.28 -24.61 18.69
C ILE A 416 0.74 -23.79 19.51
N PRO A 417 1.57 -24.41 20.38
CA PRO A 417 2.46 -23.68 21.26
C PRO A 417 3.56 -23.00 20.45
N SER A 418 3.40 -21.70 20.19
CA SER A 418 4.46 -20.76 19.85
C SER A 418 5.43 -20.52 21.03
N GLY A 419 5.57 -21.48 21.96
CA GLY A 419 6.68 -21.56 22.89
C GLY A 419 7.97 -22.10 22.26
N LEU A 420 7.93 -22.47 20.96
CA LEU A 420 9.11 -22.90 20.21
C LEU A 420 10.11 -21.74 20.03
N GLY A 421 9.63 -20.56 19.63
CA GLY A 421 10.49 -19.39 19.40
C GLY A 421 11.16 -18.85 20.68
N LEU A 422 10.39 -18.74 21.78
CA LEU A 422 10.97 -18.30 23.07
C LEU A 422 11.97 -19.33 23.62
N LYS A 423 11.77 -20.63 23.37
CA LYS A 423 12.72 -21.70 23.74
C LYS A 423 13.96 -21.71 22.87
N GLU A 424 13.83 -21.65 21.55
CA GLU A 424 14.97 -21.62 20.61
C GLU A 424 15.83 -20.38 20.84
N LEU A 425 15.22 -19.22 21.07
CA LEU A 425 15.96 -17.98 21.29
C LEU A 425 16.62 -17.98 22.67
N LYS A 426 15.94 -18.47 23.72
CA LYS A 426 16.53 -18.74 25.04
C LYS A 426 17.76 -19.65 24.91
N GLU A 427 17.69 -20.74 24.16
CA GLU A 427 18.81 -21.64 23.93
C GLU A 427 19.95 -20.96 23.17
N SER A 428 19.64 -20.20 22.10
CA SER A 428 20.63 -19.48 21.30
C SER A 428 21.35 -18.37 22.06
N THR A 429 20.64 -17.59 22.88
CA THR A 429 21.19 -16.49 23.67
C THR A 429 21.94 -17.01 24.89
N ILE A 430 21.47 -18.08 25.54
CA ILE A 430 22.21 -18.74 26.63
C ILE A 430 23.50 -19.38 26.12
N GLN A 431 23.49 -20.01 24.94
CA GLN A 431 24.68 -20.58 24.31
C GLN A 431 25.70 -19.50 23.89
N ARG A 432 25.24 -18.27 23.66
CA ARG A 432 26.10 -17.11 23.36
C ARG A 432 26.64 -16.43 24.62
N ALA A 433 25.82 -16.34 25.67
CA ALA A 433 26.25 -15.86 26.98
C ALA A 433 27.27 -16.82 27.62
N SER A 434 27.15 -18.14 27.36
CA SER A 434 28.11 -19.15 27.85
C SER A 434 29.46 -19.10 27.13
N SER A 435 29.50 -18.75 25.85
CA SER A 435 30.76 -18.54 25.11
C SER A 435 31.49 -17.24 25.49
N THR A 436 30.79 -16.29 26.13
CA THR A 436 31.36 -15.01 26.58
C THR A 436 31.65 -14.97 28.10
N GLY A 437 31.20 -15.97 28.86
CA GLY A 437 31.49 -16.10 30.31
C GLY A 437 30.55 -15.33 31.26
N TYR A 438 29.46 -14.75 30.76
CA TYR A 438 28.59 -13.81 31.52
C TYR A 438 27.22 -14.41 31.92
N ILE A 439 27.19 -15.58 32.57
CA ILE A 439 25.91 -16.21 33.00
C ILE A 439 25.37 -15.59 34.30
N GLY A 440 26.25 -15.04 35.14
CA GLY A 440 25.92 -14.57 36.50
C GLY A 440 25.83 -13.04 36.68
N ALA A 441 26.08 -12.25 35.64
CA ALA A 441 26.03 -10.80 35.71
C ALA A 441 24.59 -10.27 35.54
N PRO A 442 24.25 -9.10 36.13
CA PRO A 442 22.98 -8.44 35.85
C PRO A 442 22.87 -8.15 34.36
N VAL A 443 21.68 -8.39 33.79
CA VAL A 443 21.41 -8.09 32.37
C VAL A 443 21.40 -6.58 32.18
N ASP A 444 22.26 -6.09 31.30
CA ASP A 444 22.37 -4.68 30.93
C ASP A 444 21.84 -4.48 29.50
N GLU A 445 21.51 -3.24 29.13
CA GLU A 445 20.92 -2.92 27.79
C GLU A 445 21.86 -3.31 26.62
N THR A 446 23.15 -3.51 26.89
CA THR A 446 24.14 -3.97 25.91
C THR A 446 24.04 -5.48 25.60
N VAL A 447 23.43 -6.27 26.48
CA VAL A 447 23.32 -7.73 26.36
C VAL A 447 21.92 -8.17 25.91
N PHE A 448 20.88 -7.41 26.29
CA PHE A 448 19.49 -7.65 25.90
C PHE A 448 18.79 -6.32 25.67
N ASP A 449 18.48 -6.01 24.41
CA ASP A 449 17.72 -4.82 24.06
C ASP A 449 16.24 -5.16 24.20
N VAL A 450 15.63 -4.65 25.28
CA VAL A 450 14.28 -5.01 25.69
C VAL A 450 13.24 -4.81 24.60
N ASN A 451 13.34 -3.73 23.82
CA ASN A 451 12.31 -3.46 22.81
C ASN A 451 12.53 -4.37 21.58
N LYS A 452 13.79 -4.58 21.20
CA LYS A 452 14.17 -5.34 20.01
C LYS A 452 14.01 -6.85 20.17
N ASP A 453 14.57 -7.41 21.25
CA ASP A 453 14.54 -8.84 21.47
C ASP A 453 13.10 -9.31 21.71
N VAL A 454 12.25 -8.48 22.34
CA VAL A 454 10.80 -8.76 22.49
C VAL A 454 10.07 -8.74 21.16
N ASP A 455 10.43 -7.86 20.23
CA ASP A 455 9.81 -7.78 18.90
C ASP A 455 10.15 -8.99 18.04
N ASP A 456 11.40 -9.43 18.05
CA ASP A 456 11.83 -10.66 17.38
C ASP A 456 11.17 -11.92 17.99
N LEU A 457 10.76 -11.86 19.27
CA LEU A 457 10.06 -12.93 19.98
C LEU A 457 8.57 -13.04 19.63
N LEU A 458 7.95 -11.97 19.10
CA LEU A 458 6.51 -11.91 18.86
C LEU A 458 6.18 -11.86 17.37
N PRO A 459 5.86 -13.00 16.72
CA PRO A 459 5.39 -12.97 15.35
C PRO A 459 4.08 -12.17 15.26
N VAL A 460 4.02 -11.20 14.35
CA VAL A 460 2.79 -10.46 14.07
C VAL A 460 1.74 -11.42 13.54
N GLU A 461 0.70 -11.68 14.33
CA GLU A 461 -0.43 -12.50 13.89
C GLU A 461 -1.51 -11.60 13.28
N VAL A 462 -1.81 -11.85 12.00
CA VAL A 462 -2.96 -11.25 11.29
C VAL A 462 -4.18 -12.18 11.39
N LYS A 463 -5.34 -11.61 11.71
CA LYS A 463 -6.59 -12.36 11.66
C LYS A 463 -7.12 -12.45 10.23
N GLU A 464 -6.88 -13.59 9.59
CA GLU A 464 -7.42 -13.91 8.27
C GLU A 464 -8.93 -14.22 8.35
N GLN A 465 -9.78 -13.30 7.90
CA GLN A 465 -11.24 -13.45 7.91
C GLN A 465 -11.88 -12.81 6.67
N ARG A 466 -13.11 -13.24 6.33
CA ARG A 466 -13.89 -12.79 5.15
C ARG A 466 -14.89 -11.67 5.45
N LEU A 467 -15.26 -11.52 6.72
CA LEU A 467 -16.38 -10.68 7.14
C LEU A 467 -16.10 -9.18 6.90
N SER A 468 -14.88 -8.72 7.15
CA SER A 468 -14.42 -7.35 6.88
C SER A 468 -14.62 -6.94 5.42
N ASN A 469 -14.12 -7.72 4.46
CA ASN A 469 -14.28 -7.50 3.04
C ASN A 469 -15.75 -7.49 2.63
N LEU A 470 -16.54 -8.45 3.15
CA LEU A 470 -17.98 -8.48 2.86
C LEU A 470 -18.66 -7.21 3.38
N LEU A 471 -18.41 -6.82 4.63
CA LEU A 471 -19.01 -5.63 5.24
C LEU A 471 -18.60 -4.35 4.51
N GLN A 472 -17.32 -4.22 4.16
CA GLN A 472 -16.82 -3.08 3.40
C GLN A 472 -17.47 -3.02 2.01
N ALA A 473 -17.55 -4.13 1.28
CA ALA A 473 -18.20 -4.17 -0.03
C ALA A 473 -19.71 -3.85 0.06
N LEU A 474 -20.39 -4.34 1.09
CA LEU A 474 -21.79 -3.98 1.37
C LEU A 474 -21.94 -2.49 1.69
N MET A 475 -21.05 -1.89 2.48
CA MET A 475 -21.05 -0.45 2.76
C MET A 475 -20.82 0.38 1.49
N VAL A 476 -19.93 -0.07 0.58
CA VAL A 476 -19.78 0.56 -0.75
C VAL A 476 -21.07 0.42 -1.58
N GLY A 477 -21.77 -0.71 -1.48
CA GLY A 477 -23.11 -0.88 -2.07
C GLY A 477 -24.13 0.11 -1.50
N VAL A 478 -24.10 0.36 -0.19
CA VAL A 478 -24.93 1.39 0.45
C VAL A 478 -24.58 2.80 -0.04
N CYS A 479 -23.31 3.09 -0.35
CA CYS A 479 -22.93 4.36 -0.98
C CYS A 479 -23.67 4.63 -2.29
N VAL A 480 -23.98 3.60 -3.08
CA VAL A 480 -24.80 3.75 -4.30
C VAL A 480 -26.20 4.27 -3.97
N ALA A 481 -26.83 3.77 -2.90
CA ALA A 481 -28.14 4.25 -2.46
C ALA A 481 -28.05 5.68 -1.87
N VAL A 482 -26.94 6.00 -1.20
CA VAL A 482 -26.66 7.29 -0.56
C VAL A 482 -26.05 8.32 -1.54
N MET A 483 -26.01 8.01 -2.84
CA MET A 483 -25.48 8.90 -3.88
C MET A 483 -26.07 10.32 -3.85
N PRO A 484 -27.36 10.56 -3.56
CA PRO A 484 -27.89 11.94 -3.44
C PRO A 484 -27.19 12.78 -2.37
N ILE A 485 -26.68 12.14 -1.32
CA ILE A 485 -25.89 12.80 -0.27
C ILE A 485 -24.44 12.96 -0.73
N LEU A 486 -23.86 11.96 -1.40
CA LEU A 486 -22.48 12.04 -1.91
C LEU A 486 -22.30 13.14 -2.97
N LYS A 487 -23.35 13.46 -3.75
CA LYS A 487 -23.36 14.62 -4.67
C LYS A 487 -23.13 15.96 -3.99
N LYS A 488 -23.26 16.04 -2.66
CA LYS A 488 -22.96 17.24 -1.89
C LYS A 488 -21.45 17.48 -1.75
N ILE A 489 -20.61 16.47 -1.98
CA ILE A 489 -19.15 16.60 -1.87
C ILE A 489 -18.63 17.44 -3.06
N PRO A 490 -17.87 18.52 -2.81
CA PRO A 490 -17.21 19.27 -3.87
C PRO A 490 -16.13 18.43 -4.56
N THR A 491 -16.02 18.56 -5.87
CA THR A 491 -14.98 17.89 -6.68
C THR A 491 -13.57 18.37 -6.28
N SER A 492 -13.42 19.63 -5.87
CA SER A 492 -12.17 20.20 -5.36
C SER A 492 -11.61 19.49 -4.12
N VAL A 493 -12.49 18.99 -3.24
CA VAL A 493 -12.10 18.18 -2.09
C VAL A 493 -11.53 16.84 -2.56
N LEU A 494 -12.13 16.22 -3.58
CA LEU A 494 -11.62 14.97 -4.15
C LEU A 494 -10.22 15.13 -4.79
N TRP A 495 -9.95 16.26 -5.45
CA TRP A 495 -8.61 16.55 -5.98
C TRP A 495 -7.55 16.69 -4.87
N GLY A 496 -7.92 17.31 -3.74
CA GLY A 496 -7.06 17.35 -2.55
C GLY A 496 -6.77 15.97 -1.98
N TYR A 497 -7.77 15.07 -2.04
CA TYR A 497 -7.63 13.69 -1.60
C TYR A 497 -6.71 12.88 -2.51
N PHE A 498 -6.77 13.08 -3.83
CA PHE A 498 -5.83 12.46 -4.77
C PHE A 498 -4.38 12.85 -4.47
N ALA A 499 -4.13 14.15 -4.25
CA ALA A 499 -2.80 14.62 -3.87
C ALA A 499 -2.35 14.01 -2.53
N PHE A 500 -3.27 13.90 -1.56
CA PHE A 500 -3.00 13.26 -0.28
C PHE A 500 -2.61 11.79 -0.43
N MET A 501 -3.40 10.99 -1.16
CA MET A 501 -3.11 9.57 -1.40
C MET A 501 -1.77 9.36 -2.10
N ALA A 502 -1.46 10.22 -3.08
CA ALA A 502 -0.20 10.14 -3.79
C ALA A 502 0.99 10.36 -2.84
N ILE A 503 0.92 11.40 -2.01
CA ILE A 503 1.96 11.70 -1.01
C ILE A 503 2.02 10.60 0.05
N GLU A 504 0.90 10.01 0.44
CA GLU A 504 0.84 8.91 1.40
C GLU A 504 1.53 7.64 0.87
N SER A 505 1.52 7.42 -0.45
CA SER A 505 2.17 6.27 -1.06
C SER A 505 3.70 6.38 -1.21
N LEU A 506 4.29 7.54 -0.91
CA LEU A 506 5.74 7.77 -1.04
C LEU A 506 6.57 7.17 0.12
N PRO A 507 6.22 7.37 1.41
CA PRO A 507 6.92 6.73 2.52
C PRO A 507 6.79 5.20 2.47
N GLY A 508 7.90 4.48 2.67
CA GLY A 508 7.96 3.01 2.57
C GLY A 508 8.34 2.49 1.18
N ASN A 509 8.43 3.38 0.19
CA ASN A 509 9.03 3.07 -1.09
C ASN A 509 10.53 3.38 -1.04
N GLN A 510 11.40 2.34 -0.99
CA GLN A 510 12.84 2.59 -0.88
C GLN A 510 13.35 3.36 -2.08
N PHE A 511 12.81 3.14 -3.29
CA PHE A 511 13.21 3.92 -4.45
C PHE A 511 13.02 5.43 -4.25
N TRP A 512 11.91 5.84 -3.64
CA TRP A 512 11.68 7.25 -3.29
C TRP A 512 12.69 7.75 -2.25
N GLU A 513 12.96 6.95 -1.21
CA GLU A 513 13.97 7.26 -0.19
C GLU A 513 15.36 7.37 -0.81
N ARG A 514 15.66 6.54 -1.81
CA ARG A 514 16.91 6.58 -2.56
C ARG A 514 17.06 7.85 -3.40
N ILE A 515 15.98 8.28 -4.05
CA ILE A 515 15.96 9.56 -4.76
C ILE A 515 16.20 10.73 -3.78
N LEU A 516 15.56 10.72 -2.61
CA LEU A 516 15.77 11.75 -1.59
C LEU A 516 17.21 11.77 -1.06
N LEU A 517 17.82 10.59 -0.85
CA LEU A 517 19.21 10.45 -0.44
C LEU A 517 20.19 10.93 -1.53
N LEU A 518 19.87 10.72 -2.81
CA LEU A 518 20.64 11.22 -3.95
C LEU A 518 20.63 12.77 -3.99
N LEU A 519 19.47 13.38 -3.73
CA LEU A 519 19.30 14.84 -3.66
C LEU A 519 19.86 15.45 -2.36
N THR A 520 20.10 14.63 -1.34
CA THR A 520 20.70 15.08 -0.07
C THR A 520 22.19 15.32 -0.23
N ALA A 521 22.65 16.52 0.16
CA ALA A 521 24.04 16.91 0.10
C ALA A 521 24.95 15.93 0.88
N PRO A 522 26.12 15.53 0.34
CA PRO A 522 27.02 14.57 0.99
C PRO A 522 27.37 14.94 2.44
N SER A 523 27.53 16.23 2.73
CA SER A 523 27.83 16.77 4.06
C SER A 523 26.73 16.59 5.09
N ARG A 524 25.47 16.33 4.69
CA ARG A 524 24.32 16.15 5.60
C ARG A 524 23.80 14.72 5.66
N ARG A 525 24.39 13.79 4.91
CA ARG A 525 23.96 12.38 4.89
C ARG A 525 24.14 11.68 6.23
N TYR A 526 25.10 12.12 7.04
CA TYR A 526 25.28 11.62 8.41
C TYR A 526 24.04 11.86 9.30
N LYS A 527 23.26 12.93 9.06
CA LYS A 527 22.00 13.16 9.79
C LYS A 527 20.91 12.20 9.37
N VAL A 528 20.93 11.77 8.10
CA VAL A 528 20.02 10.72 7.69
C VAL A 528 20.38 9.44 8.40
N LEU A 529 21.68 9.15 8.57
CA LEU A 529 22.23 8.06 9.40
C LEU A 529 21.94 8.17 10.92
N GLU A 530 21.30 9.27 11.35
CA GLU A 530 20.94 9.55 12.74
C GLU A 530 19.45 9.21 13.05
N ASP A 531 18.62 9.07 12.01
CA ASP A 531 17.21 8.66 12.12
C ASP A 531 17.03 7.12 11.97
N SER A 532 15.89 6.57 11.54
CA SER A 532 15.79 5.14 11.15
C SER A 532 15.89 5.02 9.64
N HIS A 533 16.73 4.12 9.12
CA HIS A 533 17.01 4.02 7.68
C HIS A 533 17.29 2.58 7.27
N ALA A 534 17.03 2.29 5.99
CA ALA A 534 17.25 0.96 5.43
C ALA A 534 18.74 0.55 5.57
N THR A 535 18.99 -0.66 6.07
CA THR A 535 20.34 -1.26 6.27
C THR A 535 21.19 -1.24 4.99
N ILE A 536 20.52 -1.21 3.84
CA ILE A 536 21.10 -1.12 2.49
C ILE A 536 22.03 0.10 2.34
N VAL A 537 21.75 1.20 3.05
CA VAL A 537 22.57 2.43 3.00
C VAL A 537 23.95 2.24 3.61
N GLU A 538 24.09 1.30 4.55
CA GLU A 538 25.36 1.02 5.25
C GLU A 538 26.20 -0.05 4.54
N ILE A 539 25.55 -1.00 3.84
CA ILE A 539 26.21 -2.16 3.25
C ILE A 539 26.69 -1.88 1.81
N VAL A 540 25.91 -1.12 1.02
CA VAL A 540 26.17 -0.98 -0.42
C VAL A 540 27.02 0.26 -0.72
N PRO A 541 28.11 0.13 -1.51
CA PRO A 541 28.94 1.28 -1.86
C PRO A 541 28.16 2.33 -2.65
N PHE A 542 28.37 3.61 -2.30
CA PHE A 542 27.59 4.74 -2.84
C PHE A 542 27.58 4.83 -4.38
N LYS A 543 28.66 4.43 -5.05
CA LYS A 543 28.73 4.42 -6.53
C LYS A 543 27.72 3.46 -7.16
N THR A 544 27.63 2.25 -6.62
CA THR A 544 26.70 1.19 -7.07
C THR A 544 25.26 1.61 -6.80
N TYR A 545 25.02 2.17 -5.63
CA TYR A 545 23.73 2.73 -5.23
C TYR A 545 23.22 3.83 -6.18
N VAL A 546 24.08 4.79 -6.53
CA VAL A 546 23.75 5.87 -7.47
C VAL A 546 23.48 5.31 -8.86
N GLY A 547 24.32 4.39 -9.35
CA GLY A 547 24.14 3.76 -10.66
C GLY A 547 22.80 3.04 -10.78
N PHE A 548 22.42 2.26 -9.75
CA PHE A 548 21.15 1.55 -9.71
C PHE A 548 19.94 2.51 -9.64
N THR A 549 20.01 3.51 -8.77
CA THR A 549 18.92 4.51 -8.62
C THR A 549 18.75 5.35 -9.88
N LEU A 550 19.84 5.69 -10.58
CA LEU A 550 19.79 6.40 -11.86
C LEU A 550 19.13 5.53 -12.93
N PHE A 551 19.49 4.24 -13.02
CA PHE A 551 18.84 3.29 -13.93
C PHE A 551 17.33 3.20 -13.67
N GLN A 552 16.91 3.05 -12.41
CA GLN A 552 15.49 3.05 -12.02
C GLN A 552 14.79 4.36 -12.42
N THR A 553 15.44 5.50 -12.19
CA THR A 553 14.88 6.83 -12.51
C THR A 553 14.73 7.03 -14.01
N VAL A 554 15.73 6.64 -14.81
CA VAL A 554 15.63 6.72 -16.27
C VAL A 554 14.49 5.84 -16.79
N HIS A 555 14.35 4.62 -16.27
CA HIS A 555 13.26 3.75 -16.67
C HIS A 555 11.89 4.28 -16.22
N LEU A 556 11.78 4.84 -15.01
CA LEU A 556 10.56 5.48 -14.52
C LEU A 556 10.16 6.65 -15.43
N LEU A 557 11.10 7.53 -15.78
CA LEU A 557 10.84 8.68 -16.66
C LEU A 557 10.48 8.24 -18.08
N LEU A 558 11.06 7.14 -18.57
CA LEU A 558 10.67 6.53 -19.85
C LEU A 558 9.22 6.06 -19.80
N CYS A 559 8.83 5.30 -18.77
CA CYS A 559 7.46 4.85 -18.57
C CYS A 559 6.49 6.03 -18.43
N PHE A 560 6.85 7.03 -17.64
CA PHE A 560 6.05 8.25 -17.45
C PHE A 560 5.93 9.09 -18.74
N GLY A 561 6.99 9.19 -19.54
CA GLY A 561 6.92 9.87 -20.84
C GLY A 561 6.01 9.13 -21.82
N ILE A 562 6.01 7.80 -21.79
CA ILE A 562 5.17 6.97 -22.66
C ILE A 562 3.69 7.06 -22.27
N THR A 563 3.35 7.22 -20.98
CA THR A 563 1.94 7.37 -20.55
C THR A 563 1.27 8.63 -21.09
N TRP A 564 2.05 9.64 -21.50
CA TRP A 564 1.50 10.88 -22.10
C TRP A 564 1.07 10.68 -23.55
N ILE A 565 1.58 9.65 -24.22
CA ILE A 565 1.26 9.35 -25.61
C ILE A 565 -0.03 8.51 -25.64
N PRO A 566 -1.13 8.95 -26.28
CA PRO A 566 -2.43 8.27 -26.21
C PRO A 566 -2.41 6.80 -26.64
N VAL A 567 -1.59 6.44 -27.64
CA VAL A 567 -1.48 5.07 -28.17
C VAL A 567 -0.47 4.24 -27.39
N ALA A 568 0.68 4.84 -27.03
CA ALA A 568 1.76 4.11 -26.36
C ALA A 568 1.57 4.02 -24.85
N GLY A 569 0.82 4.94 -24.25
CA GLY A 569 0.47 4.93 -22.83
C GLY A 569 -0.30 3.68 -22.43
N VAL A 570 -1.00 3.06 -23.38
CA VAL A 570 -1.70 1.78 -23.20
C VAL A 570 -0.71 0.61 -22.97
N LEU A 571 0.54 0.72 -23.40
CA LEU A 571 1.59 -0.31 -23.27
C LEU A 571 2.37 -0.23 -21.95
N PHE A 572 2.10 0.75 -21.07
CA PHE A 572 2.89 0.96 -19.86
C PHE A 572 3.04 -0.31 -18.97
N PRO A 573 2.04 -1.20 -18.80
CA PRO A 573 2.20 -2.41 -17.98
C PRO A 573 3.19 -3.40 -18.60
N LEU A 574 3.26 -3.47 -19.93
CA LEU A 574 4.22 -4.32 -20.63
C LEU A 574 5.65 -3.82 -20.46
N LEU A 575 5.84 -2.50 -20.39
CA LEU A 575 7.16 -1.91 -20.11
C LEU A 575 7.63 -2.25 -18.70
N ILE A 576 6.72 -2.26 -17.72
CA ILE A 576 7.04 -2.66 -16.35
C ILE A 576 7.31 -4.17 -16.28
N MET A 577 6.55 -4.99 -17.03
CA MET A 577 6.85 -6.41 -17.14
C MET A 577 8.21 -6.67 -17.81
N LEU A 578 8.67 -5.81 -18.72
CA LEU A 578 9.99 -5.89 -19.34
C LEU A 578 11.12 -5.65 -18.32
N LEU A 579 10.87 -4.97 -17.19
CA LEU A 579 11.87 -4.87 -16.11
C LEU A 579 12.24 -6.23 -15.53
N VAL A 580 11.32 -7.20 -15.51
CA VAL A 580 11.58 -8.53 -14.96
C VAL A 580 12.71 -9.26 -15.71
N PRO A 581 12.65 -9.45 -17.05
CA PRO A 581 13.76 -10.04 -17.80
C PRO A 581 14.99 -9.13 -17.83
N VAL A 582 14.83 -7.81 -17.87
CA VAL A 582 15.97 -6.88 -17.77
C VAL A 582 16.71 -7.07 -16.44
N ARG A 583 15.99 -7.27 -15.34
CA ARG A 583 16.58 -7.61 -14.05
C ARG A 583 17.22 -8.98 -14.03
N GLN A 584 16.65 -9.97 -14.72
CA GLN A 584 17.19 -11.32 -14.73
C GLN A 584 18.47 -11.46 -15.57
N TYR A 585 18.57 -10.74 -16.70
CA TYR A 585 19.64 -10.96 -17.68
C TYR A 585 20.61 -9.78 -17.86
N LEU A 586 20.15 -8.55 -17.61
CA LEU A 586 20.94 -7.34 -17.85
C LEU A 586 21.59 -6.84 -16.55
N LEU A 587 20.82 -6.69 -15.47
CA LEU A 587 21.33 -6.15 -14.19
C LEU A 587 22.51 -6.96 -13.59
N PRO A 588 22.54 -8.31 -13.62
CA PRO A 588 23.66 -9.09 -13.11
C PRO A 588 24.96 -8.95 -13.92
N LYS A 589 24.90 -8.38 -15.14
CA LYS A 589 26.09 -8.09 -15.94
C LYS A 589 26.78 -6.78 -15.53
N PHE A 590 26.03 -5.85 -14.92
CA PHE A 590 26.51 -4.52 -14.56
C PHE A 590 26.82 -4.38 -13.07
N PHE A 591 26.18 -5.18 -12.21
CA PHE A 591 26.32 -5.10 -10.76
C PHE A 591 26.73 -6.47 -10.17
N GLU A 592 27.55 -6.45 -9.13
CA GLU A 592 27.89 -7.66 -8.37
C GLU A 592 26.63 -8.28 -7.75
N GLY A 593 26.53 -9.61 -7.84
CA GLY A 593 25.32 -10.34 -7.43
C GLY A 593 24.92 -10.14 -5.97
N ALA A 594 25.89 -9.96 -5.06
CA ALA A 594 25.63 -9.70 -3.64
C ALA A 594 24.93 -8.34 -3.44
N HIS A 595 25.48 -7.26 -4.01
CA HIS A 595 24.89 -5.93 -3.93
C HIS A 595 23.51 -5.85 -4.59
N LEU A 596 23.30 -6.57 -5.69
CA LEU A 596 22.00 -6.62 -6.36
C LEU A 596 20.95 -7.38 -5.54
N GLN A 597 21.37 -8.42 -4.82
CA GLN A 597 20.49 -9.19 -3.95
C GLN A 597 20.04 -8.37 -2.74
N ASP A 598 20.93 -7.56 -2.15
CA ASP A 598 20.58 -6.68 -1.02
C ASP A 598 19.72 -5.49 -1.45
N LEU A 599 19.97 -4.93 -2.64
CA LEU A 599 19.16 -3.84 -3.21
C LEU A 599 17.75 -4.29 -3.63
N ASP A 600 17.54 -5.59 -3.84
CA ASP A 600 16.30 -6.18 -4.34
C ASP A 600 15.74 -7.26 -3.41
N ALA A 601 16.25 -7.32 -2.16
CA ALA A 601 15.80 -8.25 -1.14
C ALA A 601 14.35 -7.93 -0.77
N ALA A 602 13.54 -8.98 -0.66
CA ALA A 602 12.13 -8.87 -0.29
C ALA A 602 11.92 -8.55 1.20
N GLU A 603 12.93 -8.74 2.04
CA GLU A 603 12.87 -8.44 3.48
C GLU A 603 13.27 -6.97 3.71
N TYR A 604 12.41 -6.23 4.40
CA TYR A 604 12.69 -4.86 4.83
C TYR A 604 13.45 -4.91 6.16
N GLU A 605 14.76 -4.70 6.10
CA GLU A 605 15.60 -4.53 7.28
C GLU A 605 15.96 -3.04 7.44
N GLU A 606 15.56 -2.43 8.56
CA GLU A 606 16.02 -1.09 8.98
C GLU A 606 17.16 -1.24 10.00
N ALA A 607 18.23 -0.47 9.83
CA ALA A 607 19.34 -0.36 10.77
C ALA A 607 19.06 0.77 11.80
N GLN A 608 19.63 0.64 13.01
CA GLN A 608 19.55 1.67 14.05
C GLN A 608 20.44 2.87 13.71
N SER A 609 20.06 4.04 14.24
CA SER A 609 20.87 5.24 14.17
C SER A 609 22.26 5.02 14.77
N VAL A 610 23.29 5.46 14.05
CA VAL A 610 24.66 5.42 14.56
C VAL A 610 24.87 6.64 15.47
N THR A 611 24.74 6.45 16.79
CA THR A 611 25.13 7.47 17.76
C THR A 611 26.65 7.68 17.68
N TYR A 612 27.08 8.73 16.98
CA TYR A 612 28.46 9.18 17.07
C TYR A 612 28.68 9.79 18.45
N ASN A 613 29.22 8.99 19.38
CA ASN A 613 29.74 9.49 20.65
C ASN A 613 30.95 10.38 20.37
N MET A 614 30.71 11.67 20.14
CA MET A 614 31.73 12.70 20.27
C MET A 614 31.91 12.94 21.77
N SER A 615 32.88 12.27 22.37
CA SER A 615 33.28 12.49 23.77
C SER A 615 33.85 13.90 23.91
N PHE A 616 33.01 14.85 24.31
CA PHE A 616 33.47 16.05 24.99
C PHE A 616 33.45 15.76 26.49
N GLU A 617 34.64 15.67 27.08
CA GLU A 617 34.82 15.83 28.51
C GLU A 617 34.29 17.20 28.91
N ASP A 618 33.22 17.26 29.70
CA ASP A 618 33.08 18.33 30.68
C ASP A 618 32.32 17.87 31.92
N GLN A 619 32.87 18.29 33.05
CA GLN A 619 32.58 17.81 34.39
C GLN A 619 31.30 18.42 34.98
N SER A 620 30.75 17.69 35.97
CA SER A 620 29.95 18.15 37.11
C SER A 620 28.42 18.12 37.03
N GLY A 621 27.83 17.26 37.87
CA GLY A 621 26.90 17.72 38.91
C GLY A 621 25.39 17.52 38.72
N GLN A 622 24.84 16.57 39.49
CA GLN A 622 23.45 16.44 39.97
C GLN A 622 22.38 15.84 39.04
N ALA A 623 22.17 14.53 39.22
CA ALA A 623 20.93 13.85 38.87
C ALA A 623 19.80 14.19 39.88
N ARG A 624 18.64 14.62 39.38
CA ARG A 624 17.35 14.60 40.10
C ARG A 624 16.41 13.60 39.41
N PRO A 625 15.64 12.77 40.14
CA PRO A 625 14.76 11.79 39.54
C PRO A 625 13.41 12.45 39.23
N THR A 626 13.10 12.67 37.96
CA THR A 626 11.73 12.93 37.52
C THR A 626 11.03 11.60 37.29
N SER A 627 9.99 11.35 38.08
CA SER A 627 9.05 10.24 37.91
C SER A 627 8.38 10.30 36.53
N ILE A 628 8.78 9.42 35.63
CA ILE A 628 8.19 9.29 34.30
C ILE A 628 6.89 8.49 34.44
N ILE A 629 5.78 9.18 34.17
CA ILE A 629 4.43 8.63 34.16
C ILE A 629 4.31 7.68 32.95
N SER A 630 3.91 6.43 33.20
CA SER A 630 3.80 5.31 32.25
C SER A 630 2.90 5.50 31.02
N GLY A 631 2.43 6.72 30.73
CA GLY A 631 1.59 7.07 29.59
C GLY A 631 2.36 7.52 28.34
N GLU A 632 3.58 8.06 28.48
CA GLU A 632 4.30 8.70 27.36
C GLU A 632 5.18 7.75 26.54
N VAL A 633 5.63 6.62 27.12
CA VAL A 633 6.41 5.58 26.40
C VAL A 633 5.58 4.90 25.30
N LEU A 634 4.25 4.92 25.44
CA LEU A 634 3.30 4.35 24.47
C LEU A 634 3.29 5.10 23.13
N ASP A 635 3.78 6.34 23.10
CA ASP A 635 3.81 7.17 21.89
C ASP A 635 5.11 7.13 21.14
N GLU A 636 6.23 7.10 21.84
CA GLU A 636 7.54 7.22 21.20
C GLU A 636 7.83 6.04 20.26
N ILE A 637 7.43 4.82 20.65
CA ILE A 637 7.56 3.59 19.84
C ILE A 637 6.58 3.57 18.64
N VAL A 638 5.50 4.36 18.67
CA VAL A 638 4.46 4.43 17.62
C VAL A 638 4.68 5.61 16.65
N THR A 639 5.66 6.49 16.90
CA THR A 639 5.77 7.78 16.20
C THR A 639 6.35 7.77 14.78
N THR A 640 6.86 6.67 14.23
CA THR A 640 7.31 6.72 12.83
C THR A 640 6.14 6.64 11.86
N SER A 641 6.00 7.67 11.04
CA SER A 641 4.96 7.92 10.03
C SER A 641 4.83 6.87 8.90
N ARG A 642 5.40 5.67 9.07
CA ARG A 642 5.62 4.68 8.00
C ARG A 642 4.66 3.50 7.98
N TRP A 643 3.86 3.25 9.02
CA TRP A 643 2.93 2.10 9.04
C TRP A 643 3.59 0.76 8.62
N GLU A 644 4.89 0.61 8.87
CA GLU A 644 5.69 -0.60 8.60
C GLU A 644 5.93 -1.34 9.91
N ILE A 645 5.84 -2.67 9.87
CA ILE A 645 6.23 -3.54 10.97
C ILE A 645 7.75 -3.60 10.89
N ARG A 646 8.45 -3.05 11.89
CA ARG A 646 9.91 -3.02 11.93
C ARG A 646 10.44 -4.43 12.24
N HIS A 647 11.37 -4.91 11.42
CA HIS A 647 12.37 -5.89 11.85
C HIS A 647 13.72 -5.19 11.87
N SER A 648 14.36 -5.20 13.04
CA SER A 648 15.59 -4.46 13.29
C SER A 648 16.75 -5.44 13.49
N CYS A 649 17.45 -5.86 12.44
CA CYS A 649 18.66 -6.67 12.58
C CYS A 649 19.91 -5.77 12.69
N SER A 650 20.84 -6.11 13.58
CA SER A 650 22.18 -5.50 13.60
C SER A 650 23.13 -6.36 12.77
N PRO A 651 24.07 -5.78 12.00
CA PRO A 651 25.17 -6.53 11.44
C PRO A 651 26.04 -7.03 12.60
N LYS A 652 25.82 -8.28 13.03
CA LYS A 652 26.76 -8.98 13.90
C LYS A 652 28.07 -9.08 13.14
N VAL A 653 29.09 -8.35 13.60
CA VAL A 653 30.47 -8.47 13.14
C VAL A 653 30.89 -9.94 13.22
N THR A 654 30.86 -10.63 12.09
CA THR A 654 31.50 -11.93 11.91
C THR A 654 32.96 -11.69 11.56
N SER A 655 33.82 -11.60 12.56
CA SER A 655 35.25 -11.87 12.36
C SER A 655 35.93 -12.28 13.66
N SER A 656 36.21 -13.58 13.80
CA SER A 656 37.46 -14.05 14.40
C SER A 656 37.68 -15.52 14.01
N THR A 657 38.34 -15.71 12.87
CA THR A 657 39.13 -16.92 12.63
C THR A 657 40.52 -16.65 13.20
N PRO A 658 41.08 -17.49 14.09
CA PRO A 658 42.44 -17.29 14.56
C PRO A 658 43.42 -17.84 13.52
N THR A 659 44.40 -17.05 13.10
CA THR A 659 45.57 -17.54 12.36
C THR A 659 46.81 -16.94 13.04
N PRO A 660 47.90 -17.71 13.21
CA PRO A 660 48.83 -17.52 14.32
C PRO A 660 49.87 -16.43 14.02
N LEU A 661 50.43 -15.90 15.12
CA LEU A 661 51.51 -14.91 15.14
C LEU A 661 52.63 -15.23 14.14
N GLN A 662 52.94 -14.26 13.28
CA GLN A 662 54.30 -14.07 12.78
C GLN A 662 54.60 -12.58 12.56
N GLU A 663 55.80 -12.21 13.00
CA GLU A 663 56.38 -10.87 13.17
C GLU A 663 56.35 -10.00 11.91
N ILE A 664 55.99 -8.71 12.05
CA ILE A 664 56.40 -7.66 11.10
C ILE A 664 56.75 -6.37 11.87
N ASN A 665 57.98 -5.91 11.63
CA ASN A 665 58.65 -4.70 12.14
C ASN A 665 57.96 -3.37 11.77
N PRO A 666 58.21 -2.27 12.49
CA PRO A 666 57.55 -0.98 12.25
C PRO A 666 58.27 -0.19 11.15
N VAL A 667 57.52 0.37 10.18
CA VAL A 667 58.04 1.38 9.25
C VAL A 667 57.12 2.60 9.20
N HIS A 668 57.79 3.74 9.32
CA HIS A 668 57.43 5.15 9.45
C HIS A 668 56.17 5.74 8.79
N SER A 669 55.64 6.73 9.53
CA SER A 669 54.80 7.85 9.08
C SER A 669 55.59 8.88 8.25
N PRO A 670 54.96 9.60 7.29
CA PRO A 670 55.59 10.75 6.66
C PRO A 670 55.27 12.05 7.43
N GLN A 671 56.34 12.77 7.80
CA GLN A 671 56.30 14.11 8.39
C GLN A 671 56.04 15.19 7.33
N LEU A 672 55.38 16.28 7.77
CA LEU A 672 55.25 17.56 7.07
C LEU A 672 56.63 18.16 6.75
N MET A 673 56.85 18.57 5.49
CA MET A 673 57.96 19.45 5.11
C MET A 673 57.63 20.92 5.40
N GLN A 674 58.40 21.51 6.30
CA GLN A 674 58.56 22.94 6.49
C GLN A 674 59.72 23.40 5.57
N LYS A 675 59.48 24.34 4.65
CA LYS A 675 60.55 25.07 3.93
C LYS A 675 60.72 26.43 4.59
N GLY A 676 61.92 26.68 5.12
CA GLY A 676 62.32 27.99 5.59
C GLY A 676 62.77 28.90 4.44
N LEU A 677 62.48 30.19 4.61
CA LEU A 677 63.50 31.24 4.61
C LEU A 677 63.12 32.28 5.66
#